data_AF-A0A9W8DM76-F1
#
_entry.id   AF-A0A9W8DM76-F1
#
_cell.length_a   1.000
_cell.length_b   1.000
_cell.length_c   1.000
_cell.angle_alpha   90.00
_cell.angle_beta   90.00
_cell.angle_gamma   90.00
#
_symmetry.space_group_name_H-M   'P 1'
#
loop_
_entity.id
_entity.type
_entity.pdbx_description
1 polymer ?
#
loop_
_entity_poly.entity_id
_entity_poly.type
_entity_poly.pdbx_seq_one_letter_code
_entity_poly.pdbx_strand_id
1 'polypeptide(L)'
;MAARTPDARRELEPVQEYTMRQYMADKVRKLQAQGEAITGTNAIVAAEPNKPGVFLGVRVFVTGYTEPSQQELRALVFTHGGLFVHYLTPAEEITYIVATQLTPKKVQEWGGRALYRVVTPAWVVDSASAGCRLPWATYQPECMRGRGQASLLRQLTSTATSNPSSVTQPTGMATELMIRTAALPPQMAANSAIPKPTPPIPSGGLGPPGSGAKGPSRTTATDPAFLKNYYQASRLHLLSAFKSELQAYIIEQVTAAGAATGPSRPPPGPGEHRVIFYADFDCFFAAVALRSRPDLVDRPVAVSHCQDPTTQSSHSDLASCNYVARNFGIKNGMHVGRARQLCPQLVLLPYDFEAYKAISRAFYQILTEYSPHVQVGSMDEAILDVTHHFPADAHPGSSDGTAYLGLAQRLRGQVHAATGCQISVGIATSIVLAKLAARRAKPHGQFYIAPETATAVIAPLPVRDLPGVGWSNANKLATQSITTIGQLQQADPSGLADLLGPKVAQQLQRLACGKDDRLVQTHTERRSIGTEVGWGVRFERTDQVIRFLADLCREVSQRMAAAAVQGRSVVLKVKRRQSGAGEPHKHLGHGLCDTFTRTASLPLATREATVLQTACERLLRQLAVPPTELRALGIQVQKLVSDTPGFVRMVEEPTLHTFFSGPQW
;
A
#
# COMPACT_ATOMS: atom_id res chain seq x y z
N MET A 1 -3.17 -5.11 -68.17
CA MET A 1 -1.93 -5.82 -67.78
C MET A 1 -1.16 -4.98 -66.78
N ALA A 2 -0.89 -5.50 -65.58
CA ALA A 2 0.18 -5.08 -64.66
C ALA A 2 0.13 -6.03 -63.46
N ALA A 3 1.10 -6.94 -63.32
CA ALA A 3 1.11 -7.91 -62.22
C ALA A 3 1.72 -7.30 -60.95
N ARG A 4 1.22 -7.70 -59.77
CA ARG A 4 1.88 -7.43 -58.49
C ARG A 4 2.74 -8.64 -58.11
N THR A 5 4.00 -8.40 -57.76
CA THR A 5 4.93 -9.44 -57.26
C THR A 5 4.64 -9.81 -55.79
N PRO A 6 5.07 -10.99 -55.31
CA PRO A 6 4.73 -11.48 -53.97
C PRO A 6 5.58 -10.88 -52.84
N ASP A 7 5.12 -11.17 -51.62
CA ASP A 7 5.68 -10.73 -50.33
C ASP A 7 7.02 -11.42 -49.97
N ALA A 8 7.93 -10.67 -49.35
CA ALA A 8 9.28 -11.11 -48.98
C ALA A 8 9.43 -11.21 -47.46
N ARG A 9 9.02 -12.36 -46.90
CA ARG A 9 9.15 -12.66 -45.47
C ARG A 9 10.62 -12.70 -45.05
N ARG A 10 11.03 -11.79 -44.17
CA ARG A 10 12.23 -11.97 -43.35
C ARG A 10 11.92 -12.92 -42.21
N GLU A 11 12.63 -14.05 -42.17
CA GLU A 11 12.68 -14.90 -40.98
C GLU A 11 13.42 -14.15 -39.86
N LEU A 12 12.93 -14.30 -38.63
CA LEU A 12 13.54 -13.73 -37.42
C LEU A 12 14.16 -14.86 -36.63
N GLU A 13 15.47 -14.78 -36.37
CA GLU A 13 16.17 -15.79 -35.57
C GLU A 13 15.66 -15.84 -34.12
N PRO A 14 15.68 -17.01 -33.47
CA PRO A 14 15.13 -17.19 -32.13
C PRO A 14 15.94 -16.44 -31.07
N VAL A 15 15.27 -15.57 -30.32
CA VAL A 15 15.85 -14.84 -29.18
C VAL A 15 16.22 -15.84 -28.06
N GLN A 16 17.50 -15.97 -27.74
CA GLN A 16 17.96 -16.78 -26.61
C GLN A 16 17.35 -16.32 -25.28
N GLU A 17 16.77 -17.25 -24.51
CA GLU A 17 16.22 -16.94 -23.19
C GLU A 17 17.31 -16.54 -22.19
N TYR A 18 17.32 -15.27 -21.83
CA TYR A 18 18.26 -14.70 -20.87
C TYR A 18 17.80 -14.92 -19.43
N THR A 19 18.33 -15.97 -18.78
CA THR A 19 17.84 -16.45 -17.49
C THR A 19 18.12 -15.49 -16.32
N MET A 20 17.33 -15.61 -15.24
CA MET A 20 17.55 -14.83 -14.01
C MET A 20 18.94 -15.07 -13.38
N ARG A 21 19.57 -16.23 -13.60
CA ARG A 21 20.96 -16.50 -13.16
C ARG A 21 21.96 -15.69 -13.97
N GLN A 22 21.83 -15.65 -15.30
CA GLN A 22 22.65 -14.80 -16.17
C GLN A 22 22.44 -13.31 -15.82
N TYR A 23 21.20 -12.85 -15.68
CA TYR A 23 20.90 -11.48 -15.24
C TYR A 23 21.56 -11.11 -13.91
N MET A 24 21.54 -12.00 -12.91
CA MET A 24 22.21 -11.73 -11.63
C MET A 24 23.73 -11.77 -11.73
N ALA A 25 24.31 -12.68 -12.51
CA ALA A 25 25.75 -12.74 -12.74
C ALA A 25 26.27 -11.49 -13.49
N ASP A 26 25.58 -11.08 -14.54
CA ASP A 26 25.89 -9.88 -15.32
C ASP A 26 25.65 -8.60 -14.53
N LYS A 27 24.65 -8.58 -13.64
CA LYS A 27 24.43 -7.47 -12.70
C LYS A 27 25.53 -7.38 -11.63
N VAL A 28 26.04 -8.52 -11.14
CA VAL A 28 27.20 -8.55 -10.23
C VAL A 28 28.46 -8.07 -10.96
N ARG A 29 28.76 -8.61 -12.16
CA ARG A 29 29.85 -8.11 -13.02
C ARG A 29 29.72 -6.62 -13.32
N LYS A 30 28.51 -6.11 -13.58
CA LYS A 30 28.26 -4.68 -13.79
C LYS A 30 28.49 -3.82 -12.54
N LEU A 31 28.18 -4.33 -11.34
CA LEU A 31 28.46 -3.63 -10.08
C LEU A 31 29.95 -3.67 -9.69
N GLN A 32 30.65 -4.74 -10.04
CA GLN A 32 32.11 -4.87 -9.91
C GLN A 32 32.82 -3.89 -10.87
N ALA A 33 32.48 -3.93 -12.16
CA ALA A 33 32.98 -3.00 -13.17
C ALA A 33 32.62 -1.53 -12.88
N GLN A 34 31.49 -1.25 -12.21
CA GLN A 34 31.18 0.10 -11.71
C GLN A 34 32.02 0.49 -10.48
N GLY A 35 32.52 -0.46 -9.69
CA GLY A 35 33.56 -0.21 -8.70
C GLY A 35 34.90 0.11 -9.35
N GLU A 36 35.30 -0.69 -10.35
CA GLU A 36 36.56 -0.53 -11.11
C GLU A 36 36.59 0.78 -11.92
N ALA A 37 35.44 1.21 -12.47
CA ALA A 37 35.31 2.52 -13.13
C ALA A 37 35.46 3.71 -12.15
N ILE A 38 35.06 3.53 -10.88
CA ILE A 38 35.33 4.51 -9.82
C ILE A 38 36.82 4.48 -9.43
N THR A 39 37.48 3.31 -9.48
CA THR A 39 38.94 3.19 -9.30
C THR A 39 39.69 4.05 -10.31
N GLY A 40 39.40 3.92 -11.60
CA GLY A 40 40.11 4.64 -12.66
C GLY A 40 40.04 6.17 -12.54
N THR A 41 38.99 6.70 -11.92
CA THR A 41 38.80 8.15 -11.72
C THR A 41 39.50 8.67 -10.47
N ASN A 42 39.60 7.86 -9.40
CA ASN A 42 40.15 8.28 -8.10
C ASN A 42 41.59 7.81 -7.84
N ALA A 43 42.14 6.85 -8.59
CA ALA A 43 43.49 6.30 -8.37
C ALA A 43 44.65 7.30 -8.60
N ILE A 44 44.35 8.52 -9.07
CA ILE A 44 45.31 9.62 -9.23
C ILE A 44 45.59 10.33 -7.89
N VAL A 45 44.81 10.05 -6.83
CA VAL A 45 44.99 10.64 -5.49
C VAL A 45 45.20 9.55 -4.44
N ALA A 46 46.23 9.73 -3.60
CA ALA A 46 46.59 8.88 -2.44
C ALA A 46 47.21 7.49 -2.71
N ALA A 47 48.16 7.40 -3.64
CA ALA A 47 49.15 6.32 -3.68
C ALA A 47 50.55 6.84 -3.26
N GLU A 48 50.90 6.74 -1.97
CA GLU A 48 52.31 6.88 -1.56
C GLU A 48 53.08 5.62 -2.01
N PRO A 49 54.19 5.73 -2.79
CA PRO A 49 54.77 4.58 -3.51
C PRO A 49 55.33 3.41 -2.68
N ASN A 50 55.30 3.46 -1.35
CA ASN A 50 56.04 2.54 -0.47
C ASN A 50 55.28 2.05 0.77
N LYS A 51 53.94 2.11 0.79
CA LYS A 51 53.11 1.52 1.86
C LYS A 51 52.20 0.41 1.31
N PRO A 52 52.36 -0.86 1.72
CA PRO A 52 51.43 -1.92 1.33
C PRO A 52 50.05 -1.66 1.96
N GLY A 53 48.98 -1.82 1.16
CA GLY A 53 47.62 -1.54 1.60
C GLY A 53 47.21 -2.36 2.84
N VAL A 54 46.72 -1.69 3.88
CA VAL A 54 46.30 -2.30 5.15
C VAL A 54 45.32 -3.47 4.93
N PHE A 55 44.40 -3.33 3.98
CA PHE A 55 43.38 -4.31 3.66
C PHE A 55 43.74 -5.17 2.43
N LEU A 56 45.01 -5.22 2.01
CA LEU A 56 45.44 -6.13 0.95
C LEU A 56 45.14 -7.59 1.32
N GLY A 57 44.38 -8.27 0.45
CA GLY A 57 43.85 -9.63 0.68
C GLY A 57 42.58 -9.70 1.54
N VAL A 58 42.04 -8.57 2.00
CA VAL A 58 40.83 -8.52 2.83
C VAL A 58 39.60 -8.27 1.96
N ARG A 59 38.63 -9.19 2.07
CA ARG A 59 37.30 -9.13 1.46
C ARG A 59 36.26 -8.88 2.56
N VAL A 60 35.58 -7.74 2.52
CA VAL A 60 34.66 -7.24 3.57
C VAL A 60 33.21 -7.25 3.10
N PHE A 61 32.31 -7.82 3.89
CA PHE A 61 30.86 -7.65 3.74
C PHE A 61 30.28 -6.83 4.90
N VAL A 62 29.58 -5.74 4.62
CA VAL A 62 28.95 -4.87 5.65
C VAL A 62 27.47 -5.20 5.78
N THR A 63 26.96 -5.35 7.01
CA THR A 63 25.55 -5.68 7.29
C THR A 63 24.99 -4.94 8.50
N GLY A 64 23.76 -4.44 8.38
CA GLY A 64 23.06 -3.70 9.43
C GLY A 64 23.34 -2.20 9.39
N TYR A 65 23.07 -1.50 10.49
CA TYR A 65 23.53 -0.14 10.70
C TYR A 65 25.02 -0.15 11.06
N THR A 66 25.78 0.80 10.51
CA THR A 66 27.18 1.04 10.83
C THR A 66 27.44 2.53 10.92
N GLU A 67 28.39 2.89 11.78
CA GLU A 67 28.91 4.24 11.91
C GLU A 67 30.45 4.13 12.00
N PRO A 68 31.23 4.61 11.02
CA PRO A 68 30.82 5.26 9.77
C PRO A 68 29.90 4.42 8.87
N SER A 69 29.23 5.07 7.92
CA SER A 69 28.26 4.43 7.04
C SER A 69 28.89 3.39 6.11
N GLN A 70 28.05 2.53 5.52
CA GLN A 70 28.48 1.53 4.55
C GLN A 70 29.24 2.12 3.34
N GLN A 71 28.99 3.39 2.99
CA GLN A 71 29.70 4.07 1.88
C GLN A 71 31.08 4.57 2.29
N GLU A 72 31.21 5.11 3.50
CA GLU A 72 32.49 5.55 4.07
C GLU A 72 33.39 4.36 4.39
N LEU A 73 32.83 3.29 4.97
CA LEU A 73 33.54 2.02 5.15
C LEU A 73 33.96 1.40 3.82
N ARG A 74 33.15 1.52 2.75
CA ARG A 74 33.58 1.11 1.41
C ARG A 74 34.76 1.93 0.91
N ALA A 75 34.75 3.25 1.11
CA ALA A 75 35.87 4.11 0.73
C ALA A 75 37.14 3.75 1.51
N LEU A 76 37.06 3.62 2.85
CA LEU A 76 38.21 3.26 3.70
C LEU A 76 38.80 1.88 3.37
N VAL A 77 37.95 0.86 3.21
CA VAL A 77 38.41 -0.48 2.80
C VAL A 77 39.10 -0.41 1.43
N PHE A 78 38.53 0.33 0.49
CA PHE A 78 39.04 0.43 -0.88
C PHE A 78 40.35 1.22 -0.98
N THR A 79 40.43 2.43 -0.42
CA THR A 79 41.64 3.27 -0.44
C THR A 79 42.84 2.59 0.21
N HIS A 80 42.62 1.73 1.22
CA HIS A 80 43.68 0.96 1.85
C HIS A 80 43.85 -0.47 1.26
N GLY A 81 43.41 -0.70 0.02
CA GLY A 81 43.76 -1.88 -0.78
C GLY A 81 42.89 -3.13 -0.58
N GLY A 82 41.72 -3.01 0.04
CA GLY A 82 40.78 -4.09 0.29
C GLY A 82 39.58 -4.12 -0.67
N LEU A 83 38.90 -5.26 -0.71
CA LEU A 83 37.73 -5.49 -1.57
C LEU A 83 36.43 -5.44 -0.78
N PHE A 84 35.44 -4.75 -1.36
CA PHE A 84 34.11 -4.59 -0.78
C PHE A 84 33.10 -5.51 -1.48
N VAL A 85 32.52 -6.44 -0.72
CA VAL A 85 31.53 -7.41 -1.21
C VAL A 85 30.11 -6.88 -0.98
N HIS A 86 29.30 -6.84 -2.05
CA HIS A 86 27.92 -6.34 -1.99
C HIS A 86 26.90 -7.38 -1.52
N TYR A 87 27.19 -8.67 -1.67
CA TYR A 87 26.27 -9.76 -1.35
C TYR A 87 27.01 -10.94 -0.71
N LEU A 88 26.57 -11.36 0.48
CA LEU A 88 27.00 -12.62 1.08
C LEU A 88 26.44 -13.79 0.26
N THR A 89 27.25 -14.36 -0.63
CA THR A 89 26.90 -15.53 -1.45
C THR A 89 27.83 -16.71 -1.15
N PRO A 90 27.40 -17.98 -1.31
CA PRO A 90 28.25 -19.15 -1.01
C PRO A 90 29.50 -19.30 -1.90
N ALA A 91 29.60 -18.53 -2.99
CA ALA A 91 30.70 -18.59 -3.95
C ALA A 91 31.68 -17.40 -3.82
N GLU A 92 31.41 -16.43 -2.95
CA GLU A 92 32.33 -15.32 -2.66
C GLU A 92 32.99 -15.51 -1.30
N GLU A 93 34.31 -15.69 -1.29
CA GLU A 93 35.09 -15.71 -0.07
C GLU A 93 34.99 -14.35 0.64
N ILE A 94 34.61 -14.37 1.92
CA ILE A 94 34.48 -13.17 2.75
C ILE A 94 35.30 -13.38 4.01
N THR A 95 36.37 -12.60 4.13
CA THR A 95 37.32 -12.70 5.26
C THR A 95 36.79 -12.03 6.53
N TYR A 96 36.00 -10.96 6.39
CA TYR A 96 35.45 -10.19 7.51
C TYR A 96 34.01 -9.75 7.24
N ILE A 97 33.17 -9.81 8.28
CA ILE A 97 31.82 -9.25 8.29
C ILE A 97 31.81 -8.06 9.26
N VAL A 98 31.49 -6.87 8.74
CA VAL A 98 31.41 -5.63 9.56
C VAL A 98 29.95 -5.35 9.93
N ALA A 99 29.68 -5.25 11.23
CA ALA A 99 28.37 -4.94 11.79
C ALA A 99 28.49 -4.33 13.20
N THR A 100 27.69 -3.30 13.52
CA THR A 100 27.66 -2.79 14.91
C THR A 100 26.92 -3.75 15.86
N GLN A 101 25.87 -4.41 15.37
CA GLN A 101 25.14 -5.48 16.06
C GLN A 101 24.59 -6.50 15.06
N LEU A 102 24.33 -7.73 15.52
CA LEU A 102 23.68 -8.79 14.74
C LEU A 102 22.35 -9.22 15.38
N THR A 103 21.41 -9.67 14.56
CA THR A 103 20.16 -10.29 15.06
C THR A 103 20.46 -11.65 15.70
N PRO A 104 19.69 -12.11 16.70
CA PRO A 104 19.95 -13.40 17.38
C PRO A 104 20.09 -14.59 16.43
N LYS A 105 19.31 -14.63 15.34
CA LYS A 105 19.43 -15.66 14.31
C LYS A 105 20.79 -15.62 13.60
N LYS A 106 21.32 -14.44 13.25
CA LYS A 106 22.66 -14.28 12.67
C LYS A 106 23.77 -14.61 13.67
N VAL A 107 23.60 -14.29 14.96
CA VAL A 107 24.51 -14.71 16.03
C VAL A 107 24.57 -16.24 16.12
N GLN A 108 23.43 -16.93 16.01
CA GLN A 108 23.38 -18.40 15.97
C GLN A 108 23.97 -18.98 14.67
N GLU A 109 23.64 -18.43 13.50
CA GLU A 109 24.10 -18.89 12.19
C GLU A 109 25.62 -18.70 11.98
N TRP A 110 26.19 -17.60 12.49
CA TRP A 110 27.58 -17.21 12.24
C TRP A 110 28.50 -17.43 13.45
N GLY A 111 28.02 -17.22 14.68
CA GLY A 111 28.79 -17.49 15.91
C GLY A 111 29.03 -18.98 16.18
N GLY A 112 28.34 -19.89 15.47
CA GLY A 112 28.61 -21.32 15.46
C GLY A 112 29.56 -21.80 14.35
N ARG A 113 30.09 -20.90 13.49
CA ARG A 113 30.93 -21.27 12.32
C ARG A 113 32.25 -20.52 12.33
N ALA A 114 33.37 -21.24 12.39
CA ALA A 114 34.73 -20.68 12.39
C ALA A 114 35.17 -19.97 11.08
N LEU A 115 34.26 -19.80 10.12
CA LEU A 115 34.53 -19.28 8.77
C LEU A 115 34.51 -17.75 8.66
N TYR A 116 33.85 -17.03 9.58
CA TYR A 116 33.65 -15.58 9.45
C TYR A 116 34.13 -14.78 10.67
N ARG A 117 35.06 -13.85 10.45
CA ARG A 117 35.51 -12.90 11.48
C ARG A 117 34.53 -11.72 11.53
N VAL A 118 33.66 -11.69 12.53
CA VAL A 118 32.71 -10.58 12.73
C VAL A 118 33.37 -9.48 13.56
N VAL A 119 33.34 -8.24 13.07
CA VAL A 119 33.94 -7.06 13.70
C VAL A 119 33.00 -5.86 13.66
N THR A 120 33.21 -4.89 14.55
CA THR A 120 32.56 -3.57 14.52
C THR A 120 33.18 -2.66 13.45
N PRO A 121 32.48 -1.58 13.03
CA PRO A 121 33.02 -0.59 12.08
C PRO A 121 34.36 0.02 12.49
N ALA A 122 34.59 0.20 13.80
CA ALA A 122 35.83 0.72 14.35
C ALA A 122 37.07 -0.09 13.92
N TRP A 123 36.96 -1.41 13.70
CA TRP A 123 38.10 -2.20 13.21
C TRP A 123 38.65 -1.70 11.87
N VAL A 124 37.77 -1.22 10.98
CA VAL A 124 38.14 -0.67 9.68
C VAL A 124 38.77 0.72 9.85
N VAL A 125 38.15 1.59 10.64
CA VAL A 125 38.61 2.96 10.88
C VAL A 125 39.96 2.97 11.57
N ASP A 126 40.10 2.20 12.65
CA ASP A 126 41.28 2.18 13.50
C ASP A 126 42.45 1.48 12.78
N SER A 127 42.21 0.40 12.03
CA SER A 127 43.26 -0.24 11.22
C SER A 127 43.73 0.66 10.07
N ALA A 128 42.81 1.35 9.40
CA ALA A 128 43.16 2.33 8.37
C ALA A 128 44.02 3.47 8.94
N SER A 129 43.64 3.99 10.11
CA SER A 129 44.33 5.08 10.82
C SER A 129 45.69 4.66 11.39
N ALA A 130 45.81 3.43 11.90
CA ALA A 130 47.06 2.87 12.43
C ALA A 130 48.04 2.42 11.33
N GLY A 131 47.61 2.36 10.06
CA GLY A 131 48.42 1.86 8.95
C GLY A 131 48.70 0.35 8.99
N CYS A 132 48.04 -0.41 9.87
CA CYS A 132 48.23 -1.85 10.04
C CYS A 132 46.93 -2.53 10.52
N ARG A 133 46.81 -3.85 10.31
CA ARG A 133 45.59 -4.59 10.70
C ARG A 133 45.58 -4.89 12.19
N LEU A 134 44.64 -4.29 12.93
CA LEU A 134 44.53 -4.48 14.37
C LEU A 134 43.90 -5.85 14.74
N PRO A 135 44.12 -6.37 15.96
CA PRO A 135 43.65 -7.70 16.37
C PRO A 135 42.11 -7.80 16.41
N TRP A 136 41.50 -8.40 15.40
CA TRP A 136 40.05 -8.42 15.18
C TRP A 136 39.20 -8.88 16.38
N ALA A 137 39.73 -9.73 17.26
CA ALA A 137 39.04 -10.23 18.45
C ALA A 137 38.66 -9.09 19.43
N THR A 138 39.47 -8.04 19.55
CA THR A 138 39.16 -6.88 20.41
C THR A 138 38.03 -6.01 19.85
N TYR A 139 37.66 -6.23 18.58
CA TYR A 139 36.62 -5.51 17.84
C TYR A 139 35.36 -6.34 17.58
N GLN A 140 35.16 -7.47 18.24
CA GLN A 140 33.90 -8.22 18.11
C GLN A 140 32.68 -7.38 18.58
N PRO A 141 31.51 -7.47 17.94
CA PRO A 141 30.29 -6.80 18.42
C PRO A 141 29.81 -7.35 19.77
N GLU A 142 29.16 -6.52 20.59
CA GLU A 142 28.73 -6.90 21.94
C GLU A 142 27.82 -8.14 21.97
N CYS A 143 26.93 -8.28 20.98
CA CYS A 143 26.08 -9.46 20.83
C CYS A 143 26.83 -10.78 20.51
N MET A 144 28.16 -10.73 20.32
CA MET A 144 29.05 -11.88 20.18
C MET A 144 29.91 -12.09 21.45
N ARG A 145 30.11 -11.05 22.29
CA ARG A 145 30.90 -11.07 23.54
C ARG A 145 30.11 -11.70 24.70
N GLY A 146 29.62 -12.94 24.52
CA GLY A 146 28.53 -13.45 25.38
C GLY A 146 28.39 -14.96 25.52
N ARG A 147 29.48 -15.74 25.52
CA ARG A 147 29.49 -17.13 26.03
C ARG A 147 30.24 -17.26 27.36
N GLY A 148 30.13 -16.26 28.23
CA GLY A 148 30.75 -16.27 29.56
C GLY A 148 30.10 -15.27 30.51
N GLN A 149 29.58 -15.80 31.63
CA GLN A 149 29.17 -15.13 32.87
C GLN A 149 28.13 -13.99 32.77
N ALA A 150 27.07 -14.12 33.58
CA ALA A 150 26.13 -13.05 33.88
C ALA A 150 26.11 -12.82 35.40
N SER A 151 26.07 -11.57 35.86
CA SER A 151 25.67 -11.27 37.24
C SER A 151 25.11 -9.85 37.39
N LEU A 152 24.04 -9.75 38.19
CA LEU A 152 23.64 -8.61 39.02
C LEU A 152 23.28 -7.27 38.31
N LEU A 153 22.48 -6.37 38.91
CA LEU A 153 21.80 -6.42 40.20
C LEU A 153 20.36 -5.88 40.08
N ARG A 154 19.37 -6.62 40.59
CA ARG A 154 17.99 -6.13 40.81
C ARG A 154 17.48 -6.64 42.15
N GLN A 155 17.40 -5.75 43.14
CA GLN A 155 16.78 -6.06 44.43
C GLN A 155 16.30 -4.78 45.12
N LEU A 156 15.47 -4.98 46.15
CA LEU A 156 14.82 -3.97 47.00
C LEU A 156 13.70 -3.12 46.34
N THR A 157 12.67 -2.73 47.07
CA THR A 157 11.51 -3.55 47.50
C THR A 157 10.35 -2.66 47.98
N SER A 158 9.13 -3.03 47.57
CA SER A 158 7.81 -2.79 48.21
C SER A 158 7.63 -1.88 49.44
N THR A 159 6.70 -0.93 49.31
CA THR A 159 5.61 -0.58 50.26
C THR A 159 4.34 -0.32 49.39
N ALA A 160 3.07 -0.63 49.74
CA ALA A 160 2.26 -0.42 50.95
C ALA A 160 2.02 1.09 51.24
N THR A 161 0.81 1.65 51.46
CA THR A 161 -0.61 1.19 51.48
C THR A 161 -1.51 2.46 51.30
N SER A 162 -2.85 2.53 51.22
CA SER A 162 -4.02 1.61 51.31
C SER A 162 -5.25 2.19 50.54
N ASN A 163 -6.49 1.93 51.00
CA ASN A 163 -7.80 2.54 50.66
C ASN A 163 -8.61 2.67 51.99
N PRO A 164 -9.68 3.48 52.18
CA PRO A 164 -11.03 3.12 51.66
C PRO A 164 -12.12 4.25 51.52
N SER A 165 -13.28 3.90 50.92
CA SER A 165 -14.68 4.34 51.27
C SER A 165 -15.12 5.84 51.20
N SER A 166 -16.42 6.21 51.07
CA SER A 166 -17.67 5.55 50.59
C SER A 166 -18.86 6.58 50.50
N VAL A 167 -20.03 6.16 49.96
CA VAL A 167 -21.38 6.82 49.99
C VAL A 167 -21.53 8.21 49.28
N THR A 168 -22.68 8.75 48.82
CA THR A 168 -24.13 8.39 48.80
C THR A 168 -24.84 8.95 47.53
N GLN A 169 -26.05 8.49 47.18
CA GLN A 169 -27.04 9.23 46.34
C GLN A 169 -28.14 9.89 47.22
N PRO A 170 -29.09 10.69 46.67
CA PRO A 170 -30.38 10.07 46.29
C PRO A 170 -31.18 10.71 45.11
N THR A 171 -31.96 9.85 44.43
CA THR A 171 -33.31 10.06 43.83
C THR A 171 -33.74 11.39 43.15
N GLY A 172 -34.05 11.32 41.84
CA GLY A 172 -35.43 11.08 41.36
C GLY A 172 -36.34 12.26 40.94
N MET A 173 -36.83 12.22 39.69
CA MET A 173 -38.28 12.20 39.36
C MET A 173 -38.53 11.93 37.84
N ALA A 174 -39.80 11.76 37.46
CA ALA A 174 -40.28 11.55 36.09
C ALA A 174 -40.50 12.93 35.37
N THR A 175 -41.13 13.10 34.18
CA THR A 175 -42.26 12.35 33.59
C THR A 175 -42.36 12.49 32.06
N GLU A 176 -43.02 11.51 31.45
CA GLU A 176 -43.86 11.60 30.25
C GLU A 176 -43.27 11.63 28.83
N LEU A 177 -44.18 11.34 27.89
CA LEU A 177 -43.97 10.83 26.54
C LEU A 177 -45.18 11.28 25.69
N MET A 178 -44.96 11.78 24.47
CA MET A 178 -46.03 11.87 23.47
C MET A 178 -45.60 11.27 22.14
N ILE A 179 -46.35 10.25 21.71
CA ILE A 179 -46.29 9.63 20.40
C ILE A 179 -47.27 10.35 19.48
N ARG A 180 -46.89 10.60 18.21
CA ARG A 180 -47.86 10.72 17.11
C ARG A 180 -47.38 9.91 15.89
N THR A 181 -48.35 9.34 15.21
CA THR A 181 -48.21 8.28 14.18
C THR A 181 -48.54 8.85 12.78
N ALA A 182 -48.37 8.01 11.73
CA ALA A 182 -48.71 8.21 10.31
C ALA A 182 -47.55 8.66 9.39
N ALA A 183 -47.42 8.19 8.12
CA ALA A 183 -48.03 7.02 7.46
C ALA A 183 -47.27 6.63 6.16
N LEU A 184 -47.54 5.42 5.66
CA LEU A 184 -47.33 4.96 4.25
C LEU A 184 -48.58 5.32 3.42
N PRO A 185 -48.66 5.20 2.06
CA PRO A 185 -47.91 4.34 1.11
C PRO A 185 -47.45 5.17 -0.15
N PRO A 186 -47.30 4.67 -1.42
CA PRO A 186 -47.34 3.29 -1.96
C PRO A 186 -46.18 2.89 -2.89
N GLN A 187 -46.26 1.65 -3.39
CA GLN A 187 -45.37 1.02 -4.37
C GLN A 187 -45.78 1.34 -5.83
N MET A 188 -44.86 1.22 -6.78
CA MET A 188 -45.17 0.89 -8.18
C MET A 188 -44.10 -0.04 -8.79
N ALA A 189 -44.44 -0.68 -9.91
CA ALA A 189 -43.75 -1.86 -10.44
C ALA A 189 -42.49 -1.56 -11.28
N ALA A 190 -41.62 -2.58 -11.39
CA ALA A 190 -40.43 -2.57 -12.23
C ALA A 190 -40.77 -2.67 -13.73
N ASN A 191 -39.88 -2.17 -14.59
CA ASN A 191 -39.94 -2.40 -16.03
C ASN A 191 -38.51 -2.51 -16.60
N SER A 192 -38.28 -3.53 -17.45
CA SER A 192 -36.94 -3.82 -18.00
C SER A 192 -36.75 -3.16 -19.35
N ALA A 193 -35.90 -2.13 -19.42
CA ALA A 193 -35.51 -1.48 -20.68
C ALA A 193 -34.07 -0.94 -20.59
N ILE A 194 -33.30 -1.12 -21.67
CA ILE A 194 -31.88 -0.73 -21.74
C ILE A 194 -31.79 0.82 -21.86
N PRO A 195 -30.97 1.51 -21.05
CA PRO A 195 -30.79 2.96 -21.14
C PRO A 195 -30.19 3.45 -22.47
N LYS A 196 -30.51 4.69 -22.82
CA LYS A 196 -29.83 5.43 -23.91
C LYS A 196 -28.49 5.99 -23.42
N PRO A 197 -27.48 6.15 -24.29
CA PRO A 197 -26.13 6.56 -23.88
C PRO A 197 -26.10 7.93 -23.18
N THR A 198 -25.41 8.00 -22.05
CA THR A 198 -25.08 9.22 -21.32
C THR A 198 -24.33 10.21 -22.24
N PRO A 199 -24.63 11.51 -22.22
CA PRO A 199 -23.85 12.49 -22.99
C PRO A 199 -22.39 12.52 -22.51
N PRO A 200 -21.41 12.69 -23.42
CA PRO A 200 -19.99 12.71 -23.06
C PRO A 200 -19.67 13.91 -22.15
N ILE A 201 -18.83 13.70 -21.12
CA ILE A 201 -18.38 14.83 -20.28
C ILE A 201 -17.58 15.79 -21.17
N PRO A 202 -18.06 17.04 -21.38
CA PRO A 202 -17.40 17.96 -22.29
C PRO A 202 -15.95 18.16 -21.88
N SER A 203 -15.07 18.21 -22.88
CA SER A 203 -13.68 18.67 -22.75
C SER A 203 -13.67 20.17 -22.50
N GLY A 204 -14.12 20.57 -21.31
CA GLY A 204 -14.18 21.95 -20.85
C GLY A 204 -12.82 22.62 -21.05
N GLY A 205 -12.79 23.65 -21.89
CA GLY A 205 -11.57 24.35 -22.24
C GLY A 205 -10.97 25.02 -21.03
N LEU A 206 -9.94 24.40 -20.43
CA LEU A 206 -9.01 25.13 -19.60
C LEU A 206 -8.38 26.21 -20.47
N GLY A 207 -8.60 27.48 -20.11
CA GLY A 207 -7.92 28.60 -20.74
C GLY A 207 -6.40 28.51 -20.60
N PRO A 208 -5.64 29.38 -21.28
CA PRO A 208 -4.18 29.42 -21.15
C PRO A 208 -3.79 29.50 -19.65
N PRO A 209 -2.71 28.81 -19.24
CA PRO A 209 -2.43 28.56 -17.83
C PRO A 209 -2.30 29.88 -17.05
N GLY A 210 -3.24 30.10 -16.13
CA GLY A 210 -3.29 31.30 -15.30
C GLY A 210 -1.96 31.53 -14.58
N SER A 211 -1.29 32.62 -14.95
CA SER A 211 0.06 32.93 -14.49
C SER A 211 0.10 33.10 -12.98
N GLY A 212 0.92 32.30 -12.29
CA GLY A 212 1.21 32.50 -10.86
C GLY A 212 0.34 31.73 -9.88
N ALA A 213 -0.33 30.65 -10.27
CA ALA A 213 -0.87 29.65 -9.34
C ALA A 213 0.28 28.98 -8.56
N LYS A 214 0.75 29.63 -7.49
CA LYS A 214 1.79 29.12 -6.59
C LYS A 214 1.37 27.75 -6.07
N GLY A 215 2.23 26.75 -6.23
CA GLY A 215 2.00 25.41 -5.65
C GLY A 215 1.75 25.49 -4.14
N PRO A 216 1.06 24.49 -3.55
CA PRO A 216 0.55 24.55 -2.18
C PRO A 216 1.65 24.98 -1.20
N SER A 217 1.31 25.92 -0.32
CA SER A 217 2.26 26.54 0.61
C SER A 217 2.99 25.46 1.41
N ARG A 218 4.33 25.52 1.43
CA ARG A 218 5.19 24.49 2.03
C ARG A 218 5.28 24.66 3.55
N THR A 219 4.14 24.73 4.21
CA THR A 219 4.06 24.96 5.65
C THR A 219 4.18 23.65 6.45
N THR A 220 4.55 23.80 7.72
CA THR A 220 4.62 22.73 8.72
C THR A 220 3.30 22.63 9.49
N ALA A 221 3.13 21.55 10.26
CA ALA A 221 1.98 21.30 11.14
C ALA A 221 1.73 22.35 12.25
N THR A 222 2.53 23.42 12.29
CA THR A 222 2.40 24.60 13.15
C THR A 222 1.59 25.75 12.52
N ASP A 223 1.35 25.72 11.20
CA ASP A 223 0.51 26.69 10.48
C ASP A 223 -0.98 26.33 10.66
N PRO A 224 -1.85 27.27 11.11
CA PRO A 224 -3.30 27.02 11.24
C PRO A 224 -3.99 26.58 9.93
N ALA A 225 -3.47 26.97 8.76
CA ALA A 225 -4.00 26.54 7.46
C ALA A 225 -3.46 25.17 7.01
N PHE A 226 -2.43 24.63 7.66
CA PHE A 226 -1.70 23.45 7.23
C PHE A 226 -2.61 22.24 6.95
N LEU A 227 -3.53 21.93 7.87
CA LEU A 227 -4.30 20.69 7.78
C LEU A 227 -5.25 20.69 6.57
N LYS A 228 -5.87 21.84 6.29
CA LYS A 228 -6.65 22.10 5.07
C LYS A 228 -5.79 21.97 3.82
N ASN A 229 -4.65 22.67 3.79
CA ASN A 229 -3.72 22.66 2.65
C ASN A 229 -3.18 21.24 2.37
N TYR A 230 -2.87 20.47 3.41
CA TYR A 230 -2.40 19.09 3.32
C TYR A 230 -3.44 18.15 2.70
N TYR A 231 -4.70 18.19 3.16
CA TYR A 231 -5.74 17.35 2.56
C TYR A 231 -6.10 17.80 1.13
N GLN A 232 -6.15 19.11 0.86
CA GLN A 232 -6.38 19.65 -0.49
C GLN A 232 -5.27 19.27 -1.48
N ALA A 233 -4.02 19.09 -1.03
CA ALA A 233 -2.92 18.62 -1.87
C ALA A 233 -2.77 17.10 -1.92
N SER A 234 -3.22 16.35 -0.91
CA SER A 234 -2.87 14.94 -0.75
C SER A 234 -3.72 14.01 -1.61
N ARG A 235 -3.14 13.51 -2.72
CA ARG A 235 -3.76 12.47 -3.56
C ARG A 235 -4.18 11.22 -2.78
N LEU A 236 -3.47 10.87 -1.69
CA LEU A 236 -3.75 9.69 -0.87
C LEU A 236 -4.96 9.92 0.04
N HIS A 237 -5.17 11.16 0.48
CA HIS A 237 -6.43 11.55 1.11
C HIS A 237 -7.58 11.48 0.10
N LEU A 238 -7.44 12.05 -1.10
CA LEU A 238 -8.47 11.96 -2.15
C LEU A 238 -8.88 10.51 -2.45
N LEU A 239 -7.91 9.62 -2.73
CA LEU A 239 -8.20 8.20 -3.01
C LEU A 239 -8.98 7.51 -1.86
N SER A 240 -8.71 7.89 -0.61
CA SER A 240 -9.34 7.30 0.58
C SER A 240 -10.72 7.90 0.87
N ALA A 241 -10.86 9.22 0.75
CA ALA A 241 -12.11 9.93 0.95
C ALA A 241 -13.10 9.62 -0.18
N PHE A 242 -12.67 9.73 -1.43
CA PHE A 242 -13.53 9.56 -2.59
C PHE A 242 -14.02 8.12 -2.78
N LYS A 243 -13.22 7.12 -2.37
CA LYS A 243 -13.71 5.73 -2.24
C LYS A 243 -14.94 5.64 -1.33
N SER A 244 -15.00 6.45 -0.28
CA SER A 244 -16.16 6.50 0.65
C SER A 244 -17.39 7.12 -0.02
N GLU A 245 -17.20 8.23 -0.73
CA GLU A 245 -18.26 8.90 -1.49
C GLU A 245 -18.86 7.96 -2.55
N LEU A 246 -18.00 7.25 -3.29
CA LEU A 246 -18.42 6.29 -4.32
C LEU A 246 -19.20 5.11 -3.73
N GLN A 247 -18.81 4.59 -2.55
CA GLN A 247 -19.59 3.54 -1.88
C GLN A 247 -20.98 4.04 -1.49
N ALA A 248 -21.11 5.25 -0.97
CA ALA A 248 -22.42 5.84 -0.65
C ALA A 248 -23.26 6.07 -1.92
N TYR A 249 -22.67 6.64 -2.96
CA TYR A 249 -23.33 6.88 -4.26
C TYR A 249 -23.86 5.60 -4.90
N ILE A 250 -23.09 4.51 -4.94
CA ILE A 250 -23.56 3.24 -5.51
C ILE A 250 -24.71 2.65 -4.67
N ILE A 251 -24.64 2.74 -3.34
CA ILE A 251 -25.74 2.29 -2.46
C ILE A 251 -27.02 3.09 -2.77
N GLU A 252 -26.92 4.41 -2.96
CA GLU A 252 -28.03 5.27 -3.36
C GLU A 252 -28.61 4.85 -4.73
N GLN A 253 -27.78 4.72 -5.77
CA GLN A 253 -28.23 4.32 -7.11
C GLN A 253 -28.87 2.92 -7.13
N VAL A 254 -28.25 1.92 -6.48
CA VAL A 254 -28.75 0.54 -6.43
C VAL A 254 -30.07 0.46 -5.64
N THR A 255 -30.20 1.23 -4.56
CA THR A 255 -31.45 1.32 -3.78
C THR A 255 -32.56 2.03 -4.58
N ALA A 256 -32.23 3.12 -5.28
CA ALA A 256 -33.17 3.85 -6.13
C ALA A 256 -33.68 3.01 -7.32
N ALA A 257 -32.84 2.10 -7.84
CA ALA A 257 -33.22 1.10 -8.84
C ALA A 257 -34.03 -0.08 -8.27
N GLY A 258 -34.36 -0.09 -6.98
CA GLY A 258 -35.10 -1.16 -6.31
C GLY A 258 -34.32 -2.47 -6.13
N ALA A 259 -33.00 -2.45 -6.34
CA ALA A 259 -32.15 -3.64 -6.27
C ALA A 259 -31.52 -3.82 -4.88
N ALA A 260 -31.23 -5.08 -4.52
CA ALA A 260 -30.67 -5.41 -3.22
C ALA A 260 -29.18 -5.03 -3.12
N THR A 261 -28.83 -4.17 -2.15
CA THR A 261 -27.47 -3.70 -1.87
C THR A 261 -26.57 -4.73 -1.17
N GLY A 262 -26.99 -6.00 -1.14
CA GLY A 262 -26.27 -7.11 -0.53
C GLY A 262 -25.06 -7.62 -1.34
N PRO A 263 -24.40 -8.69 -0.88
CA PRO A 263 -23.43 -9.40 -1.71
C PRO A 263 -24.12 -10.02 -2.94
N SER A 264 -23.34 -10.31 -3.99
CA SER A 264 -23.84 -11.11 -5.11
C SER A 264 -24.27 -12.52 -4.67
N ARG A 265 -25.09 -13.19 -5.51
CA ARG A 265 -25.72 -14.51 -5.23
C ARG A 265 -24.70 -15.48 -4.59
N PRO A 266 -25.09 -16.28 -3.58
CA PRO A 266 -24.22 -17.28 -2.95
C PRO A 266 -23.57 -18.21 -3.99
N PRO A 267 -22.47 -18.92 -3.63
CA PRO A 267 -21.67 -19.67 -4.57
C PRO A 267 -22.51 -20.57 -5.49
N PRO A 268 -22.25 -20.54 -6.80
CA PRO A 268 -22.98 -21.36 -7.77
C PRO A 268 -22.95 -22.86 -7.42
N GLY A 269 -23.99 -23.58 -7.87
CA GLY A 269 -24.06 -25.04 -7.75
C GLY A 269 -22.96 -25.77 -8.54
N PRO A 270 -22.82 -27.10 -8.36
CA PRO A 270 -21.85 -27.88 -9.12
C PRO A 270 -22.09 -27.75 -10.63
N GLY A 271 -21.11 -27.16 -11.35
CA GLY A 271 -21.21 -26.87 -12.79
C GLY A 271 -21.69 -25.46 -13.15
N GLU A 272 -22.31 -24.73 -12.22
CA GLU A 272 -22.59 -23.30 -12.40
C GLU A 272 -21.32 -22.46 -12.17
N HIS A 273 -21.16 -21.34 -12.89
CA HIS A 273 -19.96 -20.48 -12.78
C HIS A 273 -20.29 -18.98 -12.87
N ARG A 274 -19.74 -18.19 -11.93
CA ARG A 274 -19.86 -16.73 -11.94
C ARG A 274 -19.06 -16.11 -13.10
N VAL A 275 -19.50 -14.94 -13.58
CA VAL A 275 -18.72 -14.08 -14.48
C VAL A 275 -18.37 -12.79 -13.72
N ILE A 276 -17.13 -12.70 -13.26
CA ILE A 276 -16.60 -11.55 -12.52
C ILE A 276 -15.77 -10.68 -13.47
N PHE A 277 -16.12 -9.40 -13.57
CA PHE A 277 -15.33 -8.38 -14.27
C PHE A 277 -14.49 -7.59 -13.26
N TYR A 278 -13.23 -7.33 -13.61
CA TYR A 278 -12.35 -6.39 -12.94
C TYR A 278 -12.02 -5.25 -13.90
N ALA A 279 -12.63 -4.09 -13.69
CA ALA A 279 -12.50 -2.92 -14.55
C ALA A 279 -11.53 -1.89 -13.93
N ASP A 280 -10.52 -1.48 -14.68
CA ASP A 280 -9.37 -0.71 -14.16
C ASP A 280 -8.86 0.29 -15.22
N PHE A 281 -8.86 1.59 -14.90
CA PHE A 281 -8.40 2.65 -15.82
C PHE A 281 -6.93 2.54 -16.19
N ASP A 282 -6.62 2.81 -17.44
CA ASP A 282 -5.24 2.79 -17.91
C ASP A 282 -4.50 4.08 -17.58
N CYS A 283 -3.55 3.93 -16.65
CA CYS A 283 -2.72 5.02 -16.09
C CYS A 283 -3.51 6.23 -15.56
N PHE A 284 -4.77 6.01 -15.13
CA PHE A 284 -5.79 6.99 -14.73
C PHE A 284 -5.38 8.47 -14.74
N PHE A 285 -4.74 9.01 -13.69
CA PHE A 285 -4.43 10.45 -13.60
C PHE A 285 -3.65 10.99 -14.82
N ALA A 286 -2.77 10.19 -15.42
CA ALA A 286 -2.02 10.58 -16.61
C ALA A 286 -2.92 10.58 -17.86
N ALA A 287 -3.80 9.59 -18.02
CA ALA A 287 -4.79 9.57 -19.11
C ALA A 287 -5.78 10.76 -19.00
N VAL A 288 -6.27 11.07 -17.80
CA VAL A 288 -7.12 12.24 -17.56
C VAL A 288 -6.39 13.54 -17.91
N ALA A 289 -5.13 13.70 -17.48
CA ALA A 289 -4.33 14.88 -17.78
C ALA A 289 -3.95 15.01 -19.28
N LEU A 290 -4.02 13.92 -20.05
CA LEU A 290 -3.80 13.89 -21.50
C LEU A 290 -5.05 14.21 -22.33
N ARG A 291 -6.28 14.11 -21.78
CA ARG A 291 -7.54 14.41 -22.49
C ARG A 291 -7.56 15.77 -23.19
N SER A 292 -6.92 16.77 -22.60
CA SER A 292 -6.84 18.15 -23.09
C SER A 292 -5.47 18.51 -23.66
N ARG A 293 -4.59 17.52 -23.90
CA ARG A 293 -3.19 17.69 -24.33
C ARG A 293 -2.80 16.65 -25.38
N PRO A 294 -3.40 16.69 -26.59
CA PRO A 294 -3.12 15.71 -27.66
C PRO A 294 -1.65 15.71 -28.10
N ASP A 295 -0.97 16.85 -27.99
CA ASP A 295 0.46 17.08 -28.23
C ASP A 295 1.40 16.28 -27.29
N LEU A 296 0.86 15.73 -26.20
CA LEU A 296 1.63 14.98 -25.20
C LEU A 296 1.33 13.47 -25.18
N VAL A 297 0.41 12.97 -26.01
CA VAL A 297 -0.05 11.57 -25.95
C VAL A 297 1.09 10.57 -26.17
N ASP A 298 1.90 10.79 -27.20
CA ASP A 298 3.06 9.95 -27.55
C ASP A 298 4.34 10.29 -26.77
N ARG A 299 4.27 11.24 -25.82
CA ARG A 299 5.41 11.65 -24.99
C ARG A 299 5.42 10.89 -23.66
N PRO A 300 6.59 10.70 -23.01
CA PRO A 300 6.63 10.18 -21.65
C PRO A 300 6.07 11.23 -20.68
N VAL A 301 4.94 10.92 -20.05
CA VAL A 301 4.19 11.85 -19.18
C VAL A 301 3.95 11.22 -17.80
N ALA A 302 4.09 12.03 -16.73
CA ALA A 302 3.68 11.65 -15.39
C ALA A 302 3.08 12.82 -14.58
N VAL A 303 2.23 12.50 -13.61
CA VAL A 303 1.57 13.49 -12.72
C VAL A 303 2.31 13.61 -11.39
N SER A 304 2.62 14.83 -10.94
CA SER A 304 3.34 15.09 -9.68
C SER A 304 3.12 16.51 -9.13
N HIS A 305 3.56 16.80 -7.89
CA HIS A 305 3.60 18.18 -7.38
C HIS A 305 4.85 18.95 -7.84
N CYS A 306 5.87 18.25 -8.36
CA CYS A 306 7.02 18.91 -8.97
C CYS A 306 6.64 19.39 -10.38
N GLN A 307 6.64 20.71 -10.58
CA GLN A 307 6.30 21.36 -11.85
C GLN A 307 7.50 22.10 -12.48
N ASP A 308 8.63 22.18 -11.78
CA ASP A 308 9.86 22.75 -12.32
C ASP A 308 10.47 21.80 -13.37
N PRO A 309 10.72 22.24 -14.62
CA PRO A 309 11.36 21.42 -15.64
C PRO A 309 12.83 21.10 -15.33
N THR A 310 13.53 21.95 -14.55
CA THR A 310 14.99 21.89 -14.35
C THR A 310 15.44 20.95 -13.22
N THR A 311 14.71 20.87 -12.11
CA THR A 311 15.12 20.08 -10.93
C THR A 311 15.37 18.60 -11.27
N GLN A 312 16.62 18.16 -11.14
CA GLN A 312 17.02 16.75 -11.30
C GLN A 312 16.93 15.93 -9.99
N SER A 313 16.82 16.58 -8.82
CA SER A 313 16.92 15.96 -7.49
C SER A 313 15.59 15.80 -6.74
N SER A 314 14.44 16.00 -7.41
CA SER A 314 13.14 16.08 -6.74
C SER A 314 12.68 14.76 -6.11
N HIS A 315 12.44 14.78 -4.80
CA HIS A 315 11.84 13.70 -4.02
C HIS A 315 10.29 13.74 -4.00
N SER A 316 9.65 14.48 -4.92
CA SER A 316 8.20 14.40 -5.13
C SER A 316 7.85 13.07 -5.80
N ASP A 317 6.71 12.47 -5.44
CA ASP A 317 6.32 11.17 -6.01
C ASP A 317 5.56 11.37 -7.32
N LEU A 318 5.80 10.49 -8.29
CA LEU A 318 4.89 10.30 -9.41
C LEU A 318 3.60 9.61 -8.93
N ALA A 319 2.46 10.12 -9.37
CA ALA A 319 1.14 9.57 -9.05
C ALA A 319 0.74 8.51 -10.06
N SER A 320 0.66 8.92 -11.32
CA SER A 320 0.58 8.02 -12.47
C SER A 320 1.60 8.43 -13.52
N CYS A 321 2.07 7.46 -14.29
CA CYS A 321 2.87 7.65 -15.49
C CYS A 321 2.24 6.86 -16.65
N ASN A 322 2.23 7.44 -17.84
CA ASN A 322 1.66 6.81 -19.04
C ASN A 322 2.55 5.65 -19.54
N TYR A 323 2.03 4.83 -20.45
CA TYR A 323 2.74 3.64 -20.90
C TYR A 323 4.03 3.97 -21.68
N VAL A 324 4.08 5.11 -22.36
CA VAL A 324 5.33 5.65 -22.96
C VAL A 324 6.41 5.85 -21.88
N ALA A 325 6.09 6.50 -20.76
CA ALA A 325 7.04 6.65 -19.64
C ALA A 325 7.43 5.30 -19.00
N ARG A 326 6.49 4.34 -18.92
CA ARG A 326 6.75 3.00 -18.37
C ARG A 326 7.78 2.20 -19.18
N ASN A 327 7.87 2.44 -20.50
CA ASN A 327 8.88 1.82 -21.35
C ASN A 327 10.32 2.22 -20.97
N PHE A 328 10.51 3.42 -20.40
CA PHE A 328 11.79 3.85 -19.77
C PHE A 328 11.99 3.28 -18.36
N GLY A 329 11.16 2.32 -17.93
CA GLY A 329 11.22 1.71 -16.60
C GLY A 329 10.62 2.57 -15.46
N ILE A 330 9.99 3.71 -15.77
CA ILE A 330 9.32 4.58 -14.80
C ILE A 330 8.06 3.89 -14.25
N LYS A 331 7.76 4.13 -12.97
CA LYS A 331 6.66 3.46 -12.24
C LYS A 331 5.95 4.45 -11.33
N ASN A 332 4.65 4.23 -11.12
CA ASN A 332 3.87 4.97 -10.12
C ASN A 332 4.54 4.83 -8.73
N GLY A 333 4.61 5.91 -7.96
CA GLY A 333 5.32 5.95 -6.67
C GLY A 333 6.84 6.15 -6.75
N MET A 334 7.45 6.16 -7.94
CA MET A 334 8.86 6.57 -8.11
C MET A 334 9.03 8.08 -7.82
N HIS A 335 10.17 8.49 -7.28
CA HIS A 335 10.50 9.91 -7.14
C HIS A 335 10.90 10.54 -8.47
N VAL A 336 10.49 11.80 -8.69
CA VAL A 336 10.73 12.57 -9.92
C VAL A 336 12.20 12.58 -10.35
N GLY A 337 13.14 12.80 -9.42
CA GLY A 337 14.58 12.82 -9.76
C GLY A 337 15.07 11.48 -10.33
N ARG A 338 14.63 10.35 -9.76
CA ARG A 338 14.96 9.02 -10.29
C ARG A 338 14.26 8.75 -11.62
N ALA A 339 13.07 9.29 -11.84
CA ALA A 339 12.37 9.17 -13.12
C ALA A 339 13.07 9.99 -14.23
N ARG A 340 13.56 11.21 -13.93
CA ARG A 340 14.34 12.02 -14.87
C ARG A 340 15.71 11.41 -15.20
N GLN A 341 16.34 10.70 -14.26
CA GLN A 341 17.54 9.88 -14.55
C GLN A 341 17.28 8.71 -15.53
N LEU A 342 16.03 8.25 -15.66
CA LEU A 342 15.63 7.19 -16.60
C LEU A 342 15.10 7.75 -17.92
N CYS A 343 14.54 8.96 -17.90
CA CYS A 343 13.92 9.64 -19.02
C CYS A 343 14.06 11.16 -18.83
N PRO A 344 15.17 11.78 -19.28
CA PRO A 344 15.39 13.22 -19.12
C PRO A 344 14.29 14.08 -19.75
N GLN A 345 13.66 13.57 -20.82
CA GLN A 345 12.57 14.20 -21.57
C GLN A 345 11.16 13.99 -20.94
N LEU A 346 11.08 13.45 -19.72
CA LEU A 346 9.83 13.22 -18.98
C LEU A 346 9.08 14.53 -18.71
N VAL A 347 7.89 14.65 -19.28
CA VAL A 347 6.97 15.76 -19.00
C VAL A 347 6.24 15.49 -17.68
N LEU A 348 6.22 16.50 -16.81
CA LEU A 348 5.45 16.48 -15.58
C LEU A 348 4.21 17.35 -15.73
N LEU A 349 3.05 16.82 -15.31
CA LEU A 349 1.78 17.53 -15.29
C LEU A 349 1.27 17.69 -13.84
N PRO A 350 0.48 18.74 -13.55
CA PRO A 350 -0.14 18.94 -12.23
C PRO A 350 -1.27 17.93 -11.98
N TYR A 351 -1.80 17.92 -10.76
CA TYR A 351 -3.01 17.18 -10.45
C TYR A 351 -4.26 17.98 -10.82
N ASP A 352 -5.24 17.32 -11.43
CA ASP A 352 -6.60 17.84 -11.60
C ASP A 352 -7.59 16.97 -10.81
N PHE A 353 -7.73 17.28 -9.52
CA PHE A 353 -8.50 16.44 -8.61
C PHE A 353 -10.00 16.43 -8.92
N GLU A 354 -10.58 17.50 -9.47
CA GLU A 354 -12.00 17.53 -9.81
C GLU A 354 -12.28 16.79 -11.12
N ALA A 355 -11.40 16.86 -12.13
CA ALA A 355 -11.52 16.02 -13.33
C ALA A 355 -11.43 14.52 -12.98
N TYR A 356 -10.57 14.13 -12.03
CA TYR A 356 -10.51 12.73 -11.56
C TYR A 356 -11.82 12.30 -10.90
N LYS A 357 -12.43 13.14 -10.05
CA LYS A 357 -13.75 12.84 -9.44
C LYS A 357 -14.86 12.73 -10.47
N ALA A 358 -14.93 13.66 -11.42
CA ALA A 358 -15.97 13.70 -12.44
C ALA A 358 -15.94 12.46 -13.34
N ILE A 359 -14.76 12.09 -13.84
CA ILE A 359 -14.57 10.88 -14.66
C ILE A 359 -14.85 9.60 -13.88
N SER A 360 -14.44 9.56 -12.61
CA SER A 360 -14.71 8.42 -11.73
C SER A 360 -16.21 8.25 -11.43
N ARG A 361 -16.98 9.33 -11.25
CA ARG A 361 -18.44 9.27 -11.11
C ARG A 361 -19.10 8.72 -12.37
N ALA A 362 -18.76 9.22 -13.56
CA ALA A 362 -19.32 8.70 -14.82
C ALA A 362 -18.92 7.23 -15.08
N PHE A 363 -17.71 6.82 -14.71
CA PHE A 363 -17.33 5.41 -14.71
C PHE A 363 -18.26 4.58 -13.83
N TYR A 364 -18.41 4.93 -12.55
CA TYR A 364 -19.25 4.16 -11.63
C TYR A 364 -20.75 4.19 -11.98
N GLN A 365 -21.25 5.29 -12.55
CA GLN A 365 -22.60 5.37 -13.11
C GLN A 365 -22.82 4.31 -14.21
N ILE A 366 -21.92 4.25 -15.20
CA ILE A 366 -21.97 3.23 -16.27
C ILE A 366 -21.86 1.82 -15.66
N LEU A 367 -21.02 1.61 -14.65
CA LEU A 367 -20.92 0.30 -13.99
C LEU A 367 -22.24 -0.14 -13.33
N THR A 368 -23.00 0.78 -12.72
CA THR A 368 -24.33 0.45 -12.16
C THR A 368 -25.39 0.13 -13.21
N GLU A 369 -25.22 0.56 -14.45
CA GLU A 369 -26.07 0.14 -15.59
C GLU A 369 -25.76 -1.30 -16.03
N TYR A 370 -24.56 -1.83 -15.71
CA TYR A 370 -24.15 -3.21 -16.03
C TYR A 370 -24.42 -4.21 -14.91
N SER A 371 -24.52 -3.78 -13.65
CA SER A 371 -24.82 -4.67 -12.51
C SER A 371 -25.27 -3.89 -11.27
N PRO A 372 -26.21 -4.43 -10.45
CA PRO A 372 -26.41 -3.94 -9.09
C PRO A 372 -25.28 -4.36 -8.12
N HIS A 373 -24.44 -5.31 -8.51
CA HIS A 373 -23.33 -5.85 -7.72
C HIS A 373 -22.00 -5.21 -8.15
N VAL A 374 -21.80 -3.94 -7.81
CA VAL A 374 -20.55 -3.18 -8.08
C VAL A 374 -19.82 -2.88 -6.78
N GLN A 375 -18.63 -3.47 -6.61
CA GLN A 375 -17.77 -3.24 -5.46
C GLN A 375 -16.66 -2.23 -5.79
N VAL A 376 -16.59 -1.15 -5.02
CA VAL A 376 -15.56 -0.10 -5.15
C VAL A 376 -14.19 -0.65 -4.77
N GLY A 377 -13.28 -0.76 -5.73
CA GLY A 377 -11.86 -1.10 -5.49
C GLY A 377 -11.06 0.16 -5.11
N SER A 378 -11.07 1.14 -6.01
CA SER A 378 -10.48 2.48 -5.92
C SER A 378 -11.42 3.48 -6.61
N MET A 379 -11.02 4.75 -6.77
CA MET A 379 -11.73 5.67 -7.68
C MET A 379 -11.61 5.24 -9.15
N ASP A 380 -10.61 4.41 -9.47
CA ASP A 380 -10.19 4.01 -10.81
C ASP A 380 -10.17 2.49 -11.04
N GLU A 381 -10.56 1.70 -10.03
CA GLU A 381 -10.65 0.23 -10.08
C GLU A 381 -11.98 -0.25 -9.48
N ALA A 382 -12.72 -1.12 -10.16
CA ALA A 382 -13.99 -1.69 -9.71
C ALA A 382 -14.08 -3.20 -9.97
N ILE A 383 -14.90 -3.90 -9.18
CA ILE A 383 -15.22 -5.32 -9.36
C ILE A 383 -16.73 -5.43 -9.56
N LEU A 384 -17.15 -6.20 -10.57
CA LEU A 384 -18.57 -6.42 -10.88
C LEU A 384 -18.88 -7.91 -10.96
N ASP A 385 -20.05 -8.30 -10.45
CA ASP A 385 -20.65 -9.60 -10.75
C ASP A 385 -21.65 -9.42 -11.91
N VAL A 386 -21.28 -9.86 -13.11
CA VAL A 386 -22.09 -9.75 -14.34
C VAL A 386 -22.69 -11.10 -14.75
N THR A 387 -22.70 -12.10 -13.86
CA THR A 387 -23.22 -13.46 -14.13
C THR A 387 -24.65 -13.43 -14.70
N HIS A 388 -25.47 -12.48 -14.28
CA HIS A 388 -26.87 -12.31 -14.72
C HIS A 388 -27.05 -11.88 -16.19
N HIS A 389 -25.99 -11.52 -16.92
CA HIS A 389 -26.04 -11.26 -18.38
C HIS A 389 -26.04 -12.55 -19.21
N PHE A 390 -25.85 -13.71 -18.58
CA PHE A 390 -25.60 -14.97 -19.27
C PHE A 390 -26.59 -16.04 -18.80
N PRO A 391 -27.20 -16.81 -19.73
CA PRO A 391 -27.99 -17.99 -19.40
C PRO A 391 -27.23 -19.01 -18.53
N ALA A 392 -27.96 -19.81 -17.75
CA ALA A 392 -27.39 -20.79 -16.80
C ALA A 392 -26.72 -22.01 -17.47
N ASP A 393 -26.94 -22.19 -18.77
CA ASP A 393 -26.25 -23.14 -19.66
C ASP A 393 -25.03 -22.52 -20.35
N ALA A 394 -25.02 -21.20 -20.54
CA ALA A 394 -23.94 -20.41 -21.17
C ALA A 394 -22.79 -20.06 -20.20
N HIS A 395 -22.40 -21.01 -19.34
CA HIS A 395 -21.46 -20.79 -18.25
C HIS A 395 -19.97 -20.90 -18.64
N PRO A 396 -19.06 -20.26 -17.90
CA PRO A 396 -17.61 -20.22 -18.17
C PRO A 396 -16.86 -21.52 -18.50
N GLY A 397 -17.40 -22.72 -18.24
CA GLY A 397 -16.75 -23.99 -18.62
C GLY A 397 -17.23 -24.57 -19.96
N SER A 398 -18.27 -24.00 -20.57
CA SER A 398 -18.88 -24.50 -21.83
C SER A 398 -18.66 -23.58 -23.04
N SER A 399 -17.96 -22.45 -22.89
CA SER A 399 -17.75 -21.47 -23.96
C SER A 399 -16.29 -21.03 -24.11
N ASP A 400 -15.96 -20.55 -25.32
CA ASP A 400 -14.68 -19.91 -25.66
C ASP A 400 -14.47 -18.53 -24.99
N GLY A 401 -15.47 -18.05 -24.26
CA GLY A 401 -15.50 -16.73 -23.63
C GLY A 401 -15.94 -15.58 -24.55
N THR A 402 -16.30 -15.83 -25.82
CA THR A 402 -16.68 -14.79 -26.79
C THR A 402 -17.84 -13.93 -26.29
N ALA A 403 -18.83 -14.50 -25.60
CA ALA A 403 -19.94 -13.75 -24.99
C ALA A 403 -19.46 -12.76 -23.90
N TYR A 404 -18.56 -13.20 -23.00
CA TYR A 404 -18.03 -12.36 -21.93
C TYR A 404 -17.12 -11.26 -22.50
N LEU A 405 -16.30 -11.60 -23.50
CA LEU A 405 -15.46 -10.66 -24.24
C LEU A 405 -16.32 -9.61 -24.97
N GLY A 406 -17.43 -10.00 -25.59
CA GLY A 406 -18.37 -9.07 -26.22
C GLY A 406 -19.00 -8.07 -25.23
N LEU A 407 -19.36 -8.53 -24.02
CA LEU A 407 -19.87 -7.63 -22.96
C LEU A 407 -18.77 -6.67 -22.45
N ALA A 408 -17.55 -7.17 -22.23
CA ALA A 408 -16.42 -6.35 -21.80
C ALA A 408 -16.02 -5.29 -22.85
N GLN A 409 -16.11 -5.62 -24.14
CA GLN A 409 -15.86 -4.68 -25.23
C GLN A 409 -16.90 -3.55 -25.27
N ARG A 410 -18.18 -3.86 -25.05
CA ARG A 410 -19.24 -2.83 -24.93
C ARG A 410 -18.99 -1.88 -23.77
N LEU A 411 -18.66 -2.44 -22.59
CA LEU A 411 -18.35 -1.65 -21.40
C LEU A 411 -17.17 -0.72 -21.63
N ARG A 412 -16.07 -1.22 -22.20
CA ARG A 412 -14.90 -0.43 -22.58
C ARG A 412 -15.25 0.70 -23.54
N GLY A 413 -16.03 0.40 -24.58
CA GLY A 413 -16.47 1.38 -25.57
C GLY A 413 -17.30 2.52 -24.97
N GLN A 414 -18.26 2.19 -24.11
CA GLN A 414 -19.11 3.20 -23.44
C GLN A 414 -18.33 4.05 -22.44
N VAL A 415 -17.48 3.45 -21.60
CA VAL A 415 -16.61 4.22 -20.69
C VAL A 415 -15.65 5.12 -21.46
N HIS A 416 -15.10 4.65 -22.59
CA HIS A 416 -14.27 5.50 -23.45
C HIS A 416 -15.05 6.66 -24.07
N ALA A 417 -16.24 6.40 -24.61
CA ALA A 417 -17.09 7.45 -25.20
C ALA A 417 -17.51 8.52 -24.19
N ALA A 418 -17.89 8.12 -22.97
CA ALA A 418 -18.34 9.06 -21.93
C ALA A 418 -17.19 9.85 -21.29
N THR A 419 -16.01 9.25 -21.13
CA THR A 419 -14.90 9.81 -20.33
C THR A 419 -13.68 10.25 -21.13
N GLY A 420 -13.53 9.85 -22.39
CA GLY A 420 -12.31 9.99 -23.19
C GLY A 420 -11.11 9.18 -22.69
N CYS A 421 -11.23 8.44 -21.58
CA CYS A 421 -10.16 7.63 -20.99
C CYS A 421 -10.38 6.14 -21.31
N GLN A 422 -9.29 5.35 -21.34
CA GLN A 422 -9.36 3.91 -21.58
C GLN A 422 -9.38 3.12 -20.26
N ILE A 423 -10.13 2.03 -20.23
CA ILE A 423 -10.06 0.99 -19.20
C ILE A 423 -9.59 -0.33 -19.83
N SER A 424 -9.00 -1.18 -18.99
CA SER A 424 -8.79 -2.59 -19.29
C SER A 424 -9.67 -3.46 -18.39
N VAL A 425 -10.15 -4.59 -18.90
CA VAL A 425 -11.12 -5.47 -18.20
C VAL A 425 -10.59 -6.89 -18.09
N GLY A 426 -10.42 -7.37 -16.86
CA GLY A 426 -10.14 -8.78 -16.58
C GLY A 426 -11.42 -9.55 -16.32
N ILE A 427 -11.53 -10.77 -16.86
CA ILE A 427 -12.72 -11.62 -16.79
C ILE A 427 -12.32 -12.98 -16.21
N ALA A 428 -13.00 -13.46 -15.17
CA ALA A 428 -12.84 -14.82 -14.64
C ALA A 428 -14.00 -15.24 -13.73
N THR A 429 -13.92 -16.45 -13.15
CA THR A 429 -14.92 -17.00 -12.21
C THR A 429 -14.74 -16.56 -10.74
N SER A 430 -13.66 -15.83 -10.43
CA SER A 430 -13.35 -15.35 -9.08
C SER A 430 -12.61 -14.01 -9.07
N ILE A 431 -12.68 -13.27 -7.96
CA ILE A 431 -12.15 -11.90 -7.85
C ILE A 431 -10.62 -11.88 -8.04
N VAL A 432 -9.89 -12.84 -7.48
CA VAL A 432 -8.43 -12.95 -7.68
C VAL A 432 -8.06 -13.20 -9.14
N LEU A 433 -8.76 -14.12 -9.82
CA LEU A 433 -8.48 -14.43 -11.22
C LEU A 433 -8.82 -13.24 -12.12
N ALA A 434 -9.94 -12.57 -11.88
CA ALA A 434 -10.33 -11.38 -12.64
C ALA A 434 -9.32 -10.23 -12.47
N LYS A 435 -8.78 -10.00 -11.25
CA LYS A 435 -7.73 -8.99 -11.04
C LYS A 435 -6.40 -9.38 -11.72
N LEU A 436 -6.03 -10.67 -11.74
CA LEU A 436 -4.84 -11.13 -12.47
C LEU A 436 -5.03 -11.02 -13.99
N ALA A 437 -6.22 -11.34 -14.50
CA ALA A 437 -6.60 -11.16 -15.89
C ALA A 437 -6.52 -9.68 -16.31
N ALA A 438 -7.03 -8.75 -15.49
CA ALA A 438 -6.98 -7.32 -15.75
C ALA A 438 -5.54 -6.80 -15.87
N ARG A 439 -4.60 -7.37 -15.10
CA ARG A 439 -3.18 -7.02 -15.20
C ARG A 439 -2.53 -7.52 -16.50
N ARG A 440 -2.96 -8.66 -17.04
CA ARG A 440 -2.54 -9.17 -18.36
C ARG A 440 -3.24 -8.44 -19.52
N ALA A 441 -4.42 -7.86 -19.28
CA ALA A 441 -5.19 -7.10 -20.25
C ALA A 441 -4.64 -5.68 -20.53
N LYS A 442 -3.76 -5.13 -19.68
CA LYS A 442 -3.27 -3.75 -19.79
C LYS A 442 -2.09 -3.60 -20.76
N PRO A 443 -2.01 -2.53 -21.57
CA PRO A 443 -2.97 -1.41 -21.70
C PRO A 443 -4.10 -1.67 -22.70
N HIS A 444 -5.22 -0.97 -22.53
CA HIS A 444 -6.36 -0.91 -23.46
C HIS A 444 -6.76 -2.27 -24.03
N GLY A 445 -6.97 -3.24 -23.15
CA GLY A 445 -7.30 -4.60 -23.54
C GLY A 445 -8.33 -5.25 -22.63
N GLN A 446 -8.58 -6.52 -22.92
CA GLN A 446 -9.41 -7.39 -22.10
C GLN A 446 -8.82 -8.79 -22.15
N PHE A 447 -8.92 -9.52 -21.05
CA PHE A 447 -8.40 -10.88 -20.97
C PHE A 447 -9.33 -11.75 -20.15
N TYR A 448 -9.59 -12.96 -20.64
CA TYR A 448 -10.42 -13.96 -20.00
C TYR A 448 -9.57 -15.12 -19.51
N ILE A 449 -9.81 -15.56 -18.28
CA ILE A 449 -9.23 -16.78 -17.71
C ILE A 449 -10.34 -17.81 -17.55
N ALA A 450 -10.36 -18.80 -18.44
CA ALA A 450 -11.23 -19.96 -18.34
C ALA A 450 -10.88 -20.82 -17.10
N PRO A 451 -11.87 -21.30 -16.34
CA PRO A 451 -11.64 -21.95 -15.05
C PRO A 451 -10.76 -23.22 -15.13
N GLU A 452 -10.85 -23.97 -16.23
CA GLU A 452 -10.09 -25.21 -16.51
C GLU A 452 -8.58 -24.95 -16.58
N THR A 453 -8.20 -23.80 -17.16
CA THR A 453 -6.80 -23.42 -17.41
C THR A 453 -6.24 -22.49 -16.34
N ALA A 454 -7.08 -21.99 -15.44
CA ALA A 454 -6.78 -20.86 -14.55
C ALA A 454 -5.48 -21.04 -13.75
N THR A 455 -5.29 -22.19 -13.11
CA THR A 455 -4.10 -22.50 -12.30
C THR A 455 -2.81 -22.43 -13.11
N ALA A 456 -2.82 -22.94 -14.35
CA ALA A 456 -1.66 -22.92 -15.24
C ALA A 456 -1.41 -21.52 -15.83
N VAL A 457 -2.47 -20.80 -16.21
CA VAL A 457 -2.40 -19.45 -16.77
C VAL A 457 -1.80 -18.43 -15.79
N ILE A 458 -2.04 -18.60 -14.48
CA ILE A 458 -1.48 -17.72 -13.43
C ILE A 458 -0.13 -18.19 -12.89
N ALA A 459 0.24 -19.47 -13.02
CA ALA A 459 1.48 -20.02 -12.49
C ALA A 459 2.78 -19.23 -12.86
N PRO A 460 3.01 -18.79 -14.12
CA PRO A 460 4.23 -18.06 -14.46
C PRO A 460 4.27 -16.60 -13.95
N LEU A 461 3.17 -16.07 -13.41
CA LEU A 461 3.12 -14.68 -12.96
C LEU A 461 3.98 -14.46 -11.70
N PRO A 462 4.56 -13.27 -11.48
CA PRO A 462 5.30 -12.95 -10.26
C PRO A 462 4.42 -13.09 -9.00
N VAL A 463 4.94 -13.68 -7.93
CA VAL A 463 4.15 -13.93 -6.70
C VAL A 463 3.63 -12.64 -6.04
N ARG A 464 4.35 -11.52 -6.23
CA ARG A 464 3.95 -10.15 -5.83
C ARG A 464 2.74 -9.59 -6.58
N ASP A 465 2.25 -10.28 -7.60
CA ASP A 465 1.07 -9.87 -8.35
C ASP A 465 -0.22 -10.43 -7.73
N LEU A 466 -0.10 -11.43 -6.86
CA LEU A 466 -1.17 -12.02 -6.08
C LEU A 466 -1.63 -11.07 -4.95
N PRO A 467 -2.94 -10.80 -4.80
CA PRO A 467 -3.47 -9.98 -3.71
C PRO A 467 -3.06 -10.51 -2.33
N GLY A 468 -2.50 -9.61 -1.49
CA GLY A 468 -1.95 -9.95 -0.17
C GLY A 468 -0.43 -10.13 -0.14
N VAL A 469 0.24 -10.24 -1.30
CA VAL A 469 1.71 -10.37 -1.38
C VAL A 469 2.37 -8.99 -1.51
N GLY A 470 2.30 -8.20 -0.44
CA GLY A 470 3.07 -6.96 -0.30
C GLY A 470 4.57 -7.21 -0.13
N TRP A 471 5.40 -6.14 -0.18
CA TRP A 471 6.87 -6.22 -0.15
C TRP A 471 7.45 -7.11 0.97
N SER A 472 6.89 -7.05 2.19
CA SER A 472 7.32 -7.90 3.31
C SER A 472 7.09 -9.40 3.03
N ASN A 473 5.90 -9.77 2.55
CA ASN A 473 5.56 -11.15 2.21
C ASN A 473 6.36 -11.64 0.99
N ALA A 474 6.55 -10.79 -0.02
CA ALA A 474 7.38 -11.09 -1.19
C ALA A 474 8.85 -11.37 -0.79
N ASN A 475 9.43 -10.57 0.11
CA ASN A 475 10.78 -10.80 0.61
C ASN A 475 10.89 -12.09 1.43
N LYS A 476 9.91 -12.38 2.29
CA LYS A 476 9.84 -13.65 3.03
C LYS A 476 9.82 -14.84 2.06
N LEU A 477 8.89 -14.85 1.10
CA LEU A 477 8.77 -15.90 0.08
C LEU A 477 10.06 -16.07 -0.74
N ALA A 478 10.73 -14.97 -1.09
CA ALA A 478 12.02 -15.01 -1.78
C ALA A 478 13.15 -15.67 -0.97
N THR A 479 13.10 -15.71 0.37
CA THR A 479 14.08 -16.50 1.17
C THR A 479 13.91 -18.01 1.01
N GLN A 480 12.75 -18.48 0.56
CA GLN A 480 12.50 -19.87 0.13
C GLN A 480 12.53 -20.02 -1.39
N SER A 481 13.14 -19.07 -2.11
CA SER A 481 13.16 -18.98 -3.58
C SER A 481 11.77 -18.88 -4.27
N ILE A 482 10.70 -18.64 -3.53
CA ILE A 482 9.35 -18.48 -4.08
C ILE A 482 9.21 -17.07 -4.65
N THR A 483 9.17 -16.98 -5.98
CA THR A 483 9.13 -15.73 -6.75
C THR A 483 8.00 -15.67 -7.77
N THR A 484 7.44 -16.81 -8.17
CA THR A 484 6.25 -16.95 -9.03
C THR A 484 5.06 -17.52 -8.27
N ILE A 485 3.85 -17.38 -8.84
CA ILE A 485 2.63 -17.98 -8.30
C ILE A 485 2.72 -19.51 -8.35
N GLY A 486 3.30 -20.10 -9.40
CA GLY A 486 3.49 -21.55 -9.53
C GLY A 486 4.40 -22.14 -8.44
N GLN A 487 5.46 -21.42 -8.05
CA GLN A 487 6.29 -21.81 -6.90
C GLN A 487 5.53 -21.74 -5.57
N LEU A 488 4.52 -20.86 -5.45
CA LEU A 488 3.65 -20.77 -4.28
C LEU A 488 2.53 -21.85 -4.28
N GLN A 489 2.06 -22.28 -5.46
CA GLN A 489 1.14 -23.42 -5.59
C GLN A 489 1.79 -24.71 -5.06
N GLN A 490 3.05 -24.95 -5.42
CA GLN A 490 3.79 -26.19 -5.11
C GLN A 490 4.58 -26.16 -3.79
N ALA A 491 4.53 -25.07 -3.02
CA ALA A 491 5.26 -24.95 -1.76
C ALA A 491 4.59 -25.73 -0.62
N ASP A 492 5.39 -26.32 0.27
CA ASP A 492 4.89 -27.04 1.46
C ASP A 492 4.02 -26.12 2.34
N PRO A 493 2.76 -26.50 2.64
CA PRO A 493 1.89 -25.75 3.52
C PRO A 493 2.48 -25.46 4.91
N SER A 494 3.30 -26.37 5.44
CA SER A 494 3.88 -26.25 6.80
C SER A 494 4.96 -25.17 6.84
N GLY A 495 5.94 -25.24 5.95
CA GLY A 495 6.98 -24.22 5.80
C GLY A 495 6.44 -22.85 5.38
N LEU A 496 5.34 -22.80 4.62
CA LEU A 496 4.62 -21.54 4.38
C LEU A 496 3.99 -21.00 5.68
N ALA A 497 3.37 -21.86 6.50
CA ALA A 497 2.74 -21.48 7.75
C ALA A 497 3.74 -20.92 8.78
N ASP A 498 4.92 -21.53 8.91
CA ASP A 498 6.01 -21.02 9.78
C ASP A 498 6.54 -19.67 9.28
N LEU A 499 6.68 -19.51 7.96
CA LEU A 499 7.22 -18.30 7.34
C LEU A 499 6.26 -17.11 7.41
N LEU A 500 4.97 -17.32 7.17
CA LEU A 500 3.96 -16.27 6.96
C LEU A 500 2.91 -16.17 8.07
N GLY A 501 2.78 -17.19 8.92
CA GLY A 501 1.64 -17.43 9.79
C GLY A 501 0.54 -18.23 9.07
N PRO A 502 -0.08 -19.24 9.72
CA PRO A 502 -0.91 -20.25 9.05
C PRO A 502 -2.08 -19.67 8.25
N LYS A 503 -2.78 -18.67 8.79
CA LYS A 503 -3.92 -18.01 8.10
C LYS A 503 -3.49 -17.29 6.82
N VAL A 504 -2.29 -16.72 6.79
CA VAL A 504 -1.75 -15.99 5.62
C VAL A 504 -1.24 -17.00 4.59
N ALA A 505 -0.52 -18.04 5.03
CA ALA A 505 -0.07 -19.15 4.19
C ALA A 505 -1.25 -19.82 3.46
N GLN A 506 -2.23 -20.30 4.22
CA GLN A 506 -3.42 -20.98 3.68
C GLN A 506 -4.18 -20.09 2.68
N GLN A 507 -4.40 -18.82 3.01
CA GLN A 507 -5.10 -17.90 2.11
C GLN A 507 -4.31 -17.65 0.83
N LEU A 508 -3.00 -17.39 0.93
CA LEU A 508 -2.19 -17.12 -0.26
C LEU A 508 -2.02 -18.35 -1.15
N GLN A 509 -1.89 -19.55 -0.59
CA GLN A 509 -1.85 -20.79 -1.37
C GLN A 509 -3.18 -21.09 -2.07
N ARG A 510 -4.33 -20.86 -1.39
CA ARG A 510 -5.66 -20.94 -2.02
C ARG A 510 -5.79 -19.97 -3.19
N LEU A 511 -5.44 -18.71 -2.99
CA LEU A 511 -5.46 -17.67 -4.03
C LEU A 511 -4.49 -17.99 -5.19
N ALA A 512 -3.33 -18.58 -4.90
CA ALA A 512 -2.36 -19.02 -5.92
C ALA A 512 -2.92 -20.13 -6.82
N CYS A 513 -3.87 -20.93 -6.32
CA CYS A 513 -4.63 -21.91 -7.09
C CYS A 513 -5.98 -21.36 -7.62
N GLY A 514 -6.18 -20.03 -7.63
CA GLY A 514 -7.41 -19.37 -8.12
C GLY A 514 -8.65 -19.49 -7.21
N LYS A 515 -8.55 -20.23 -6.09
CA LYS A 515 -9.68 -20.57 -5.20
C LYS A 515 -10.03 -19.41 -4.26
N ASP A 516 -11.03 -18.63 -4.65
CA ASP A 516 -11.43 -17.38 -4.01
C ASP A 516 -12.95 -17.24 -3.87
N ASP A 517 -13.43 -17.64 -2.69
CA ASP A 517 -14.86 -17.77 -2.35
C ASP A 517 -15.54 -16.43 -2.07
N ARG A 518 -14.80 -15.31 -2.15
CA ARG A 518 -15.34 -13.98 -1.89
C ARG A 518 -16.44 -13.62 -2.89
N LEU A 519 -17.55 -13.11 -2.37
CA LEU A 519 -18.64 -12.53 -3.15
C LEU A 519 -18.32 -11.06 -3.46
N VAL A 520 -18.92 -10.51 -4.52
CA VAL A 520 -18.81 -9.07 -4.82
C VAL A 520 -19.73 -8.33 -3.86
N GLN A 521 -19.19 -7.33 -3.15
CA GLN A 521 -19.90 -6.60 -2.09
C GLN A 521 -20.08 -5.12 -2.44
N THR A 522 -21.32 -4.72 -2.73
CA THR A 522 -21.69 -3.32 -3.00
C THR A 522 -21.41 -2.41 -1.79
N HIS A 523 -21.72 -2.91 -0.58
CA HIS A 523 -21.41 -2.24 0.69
C HIS A 523 -20.50 -3.10 1.59
N THR A 524 -19.66 -2.45 2.38
CA THR A 524 -18.95 -3.06 3.52
C THR A 524 -19.04 -2.11 4.71
N GLU A 525 -19.59 -2.58 5.83
CA GLU A 525 -19.77 -1.78 7.05
C GLU A 525 -18.45 -1.17 7.54
N ARG A 526 -18.48 0.13 7.84
CA ARG A 526 -17.31 0.87 8.31
C ARG A 526 -17.00 0.55 9.77
N ARG A 527 -15.86 -0.09 10.03
CA ARG A 527 -15.43 -0.47 11.40
C ARG A 527 -14.63 0.61 12.15
N SER A 528 -14.20 1.67 11.46
CA SER A 528 -13.44 2.78 12.05
C SER A 528 -13.43 4.03 11.18
N ILE A 529 -13.30 5.20 11.78
CA ILE A 529 -13.02 6.49 11.12
C ILE A 529 -11.74 7.07 11.71
N GLY A 530 -10.94 7.77 10.91
CA GLY A 530 -9.70 8.35 11.39
C GLY A 530 -8.96 9.19 10.36
N THR A 531 -7.75 9.61 10.73
CA THR A 531 -6.79 10.28 9.85
C THR A 531 -5.36 10.09 10.34
N GLU A 532 -4.37 10.21 9.45
CA GLU A 532 -2.93 10.21 9.77
C GLU A 532 -2.20 11.24 8.91
N VAL A 533 -1.38 12.06 9.56
CA VAL A 533 -0.50 13.04 8.92
C VAL A 533 0.95 12.65 9.20
N GLY A 534 1.69 12.32 8.14
CA GLY A 534 3.10 11.87 8.19
C GLY A 534 4.03 12.65 7.27
N TRP A 535 3.65 13.89 6.93
CA TRP A 535 4.43 14.88 6.19
C TRP A 535 4.13 16.26 6.78
N GLY A 536 5.07 17.19 6.74
CA GLY A 536 4.93 18.53 7.34
C GLY A 536 5.01 18.56 8.89
N VAL A 537 4.96 17.40 9.56
CA VAL A 537 5.03 17.30 11.02
C VAL A 537 6.46 17.64 11.48
N ARG A 538 6.60 18.83 12.05
CA ARG A 538 7.78 19.35 12.78
C ARG A 538 7.24 20.23 13.91
N PHE A 539 7.70 20.00 15.14
CA PHE A 539 7.33 20.77 16.32
C PHE A 539 8.56 21.00 17.19
N GLU A 540 8.56 22.08 17.95
CA GLU A 540 9.58 22.45 18.93
C GLU A 540 9.02 22.32 20.36
N ARG A 541 7.73 22.61 20.53
CA ARG A 541 7.08 22.77 21.84
C ARG A 541 5.78 21.99 21.95
N THR A 542 5.45 21.56 23.18
CA THR A 542 4.25 20.77 23.46
C THR A 542 2.95 21.46 23.08
N ASP A 543 2.84 22.79 23.22
CA ASP A 543 1.63 23.56 22.86
C ASP A 543 1.30 23.50 21.36
N GLN A 544 2.31 23.33 20.50
CA GLN A 544 2.13 23.15 19.07
C GLN A 544 1.53 21.76 18.78
N VAL A 545 2.03 20.74 19.49
CA VAL A 545 1.53 19.35 19.39
C VAL A 545 0.08 19.24 19.85
N ILE A 546 -0.27 19.87 20.97
CA ILE A 546 -1.63 19.84 21.53
C ILE A 546 -2.62 20.56 20.62
N ARG A 547 -2.27 21.74 20.08
CA ARG A 547 -3.12 22.46 19.10
C ARG A 547 -3.37 21.61 17.85
N PHE A 548 -2.31 21.06 17.25
CA PHE A 548 -2.45 20.19 16.08
C PHE A 548 -3.26 18.92 16.39
N LEU A 549 -3.11 18.34 17.59
CA LEU A 549 -3.91 17.20 18.03
C LEU A 549 -5.40 17.55 18.13
N ALA A 550 -5.75 18.74 18.63
CA ALA A 550 -7.12 19.24 18.66
C ALA A 550 -7.70 19.41 17.24
N ASP A 551 -6.90 19.90 16.29
CA ASP A 551 -7.31 20.01 14.89
C ASP A 551 -7.54 18.65 14.23
N LEU A 552 -6.69 17.64 14.52
CA LEU A 552 -6.94 16.25 14.11
C LEU A 552 -8.19 15.66 14.76
N CYS A 553 -8.48 15.97 16.03
CA CYS A 553 -9.72 15.55 16.69
C CYS A 553 -10.96 16.19 16.05
N ARG A 554 -10.88 17.47 15.66
CA ARG A 554 -11.98 18.17 14.95
C ARG A 554 -12.24 17.58 13.57
N GLU A 555 -11.18 17.29 12.80
CA GLU A 555 -11.26 16.59 11.51
C GLU A 555 -11.92 15.20 11.66
N VAL A 556 -11.52 14.41 12.65
CA VAL A 556 -12.10 13.08 12.89
C VAL A 556 -13.56 13.19 13.35
N SER A 557 -13.89 14.15 14.22
CA SER A 557 -15.26 14.47 14.63
C SER A 557 -16.16 14.84 13.44
N GLN A 558 -15.68 15.69 12.53
CA GLN A 558 -16.40 16.07 11.31
C GLN A 558 -16.61 14.88 10.37
N ARG A 559 -15.59 14.02 10.17
CA ARG A 559 -15.72 12.77 9.39
C ARG A 559 -16.70 11.78 10.00
N MET A 560 -16.79 11.73 11.33
CA MET A 560 -17.75 10.90 12.06
C MET A 560 -19.18 11.43 11.93
N ALA A 561 -19.37 12.76 12.06
CA ALA A 561 -20.66 13.40 11.85
C ALA A 561 -21.18 13.24 10.41
N ALA A 562 -20.31 13.43 9.40
CA ALA A 562 -20.64 13.23 7.99
C ALA A 562 -20.95 11.76 7.63
N ALA A 563 -20.58 10.81 8.49
CA ALA A 563 -20.89 9.39 8.35
C ALA A 563 -21.99 8.90 9.32
N ALA A 564 -22.66 9.82 10.04
CA ALA A 564 -23.71 9.56 11.03
C ALA A 564 -23.33 8.46 12.06
N VAL A 565 -22.11 8.54 12.61
CA VAL A 565 -21.62 7.57 13.61
C VAL A 565 -20.91 8.21 14.79
N GLN A 566 -20.99 7.52 15.92
CA GLN A 566 -20.18 7.70 17.12
C GLN A 566 -19.24 6.51 17.30
N GLY A 567 -18.32 6.55 18.28
CA GLY A 567 -17.47 5.40 18.59
C GLY A 567 -17.10 5.27 20.06
N ARG A 568 -16.82 4.04 20.50
CA ARG A 568 -16.52 3.68 21.91
C ARG A 568 -15.04 3.46 22.21
N SER A 569 -14.14 3.67 21.24
CA SER A 569 -12.70 3.56 21.47
C SER A 569 -11.91 4.49 20.55
N VAL A 570 -10.87 5.13 21.09
CA VAL A 570 -9.95 5.99 20.32
C VAL A 570 -8.53 5.42 20.39
N VAL A 571 -7.87 5.42 19.25
CA VAL A 571 -6.50 4.95 19.05
C VAL A 571 -5.64 6.15 18.63
N LEU A 572 -4.61 6.45 19.40
CA LEU A 572 -3.55 7.37 19.02
C LEU A 572 -2.38 6.59 18.42
N LYS A 573 -1.94 7.02 17.25
CA LYS A 573 -0.74 6.53 16.56
C LYS A 573 0.27 7.67 16.44
N VAL A 574 1.52 7.39 16.80
CA VAL A 574 2.64 8.32 16.74
C VAL A 574 3.76 7.70 15.89
N LYS A 575 4.40 8.48 15.03
CA LYS A 575 5.75 8.15 14.54
C LYS A 575 6.76 9.08 15.22
N ARG A 576 7.75 8.46 15.86
CA ARG A 576 8.94 9.12 16.41
C ARG A 576 10.12 8.87 15.47
N ARG A 577 10.95 9.85 15.20
CA ARG A 577 12.24 9.67 14.51
C ARG A 577 13.07 8.57 15.21
N GLN A 578 13.79 7.76 14.44
CA GLN A 578 14.71 6.77 15.01
C GLN A 578 16.00 7.43 15.52
N SER A 579 16.59 6.88 16.58
CA SER A 579 17.90 7.32 17.06
C SER A 579 18.94 7.16 15.94
N GLY A 580 19.86 8.13 15.81
CA GLY A 580 20.82 8.20 14.70
C GLY A 580 20.24 8.63 13.33
N ALA A 581 18.91 8.68 13.16
CA ALA A 581 18.32 9.09 11.89
C ALA A 581 18.42 10.61 11.70
N GLY A 582 19.13 11.07 10.68
CA GLY A 582 19.17 12.49 10.26
C GLY A 582 17.83 12.98 9.67
N GLU A 583 17.81 14.22 9.16
CA GLU A 583 16.64 14.70 8.42
C GLU A 583 16.44 13.93 7.11
N PRO A 584 15.20 13.69 6.68
CA PRO A 584 14.92 12.77 5.59
C PRO A 584 15.14 13.39 4.21
N HIS A 585 15.74 12.61 3.30
CA HIS A 585 15.90 12.96 1.87
C HIS A 585 14.63 13.57 1.25
N LYS A 586 13.47 12.97 1.53
CA LYS A 586 12.18 13.56 1.17
C LYS A 586 11.84 14.70 2.13
N HIS A 587 12.11 15.93 1.69
CA HIS A 587 11.79 17.18 2.36
C HIS A 587 10.39 17.16 3.02
N LEU A 588 10.36 17.54 4.30
CA LEU A 588 9.20 17.51 5.22
C LEU A 588 8.55 16.13 5.43
N GLY A 589 9.08 15.04 4.88
CA GLY A 589 8.64 13.68 5.19
C GLY A 589 8.89 13.26 6.63
N HIS A 590 8.34 12.11 7.03
CA HIS A 590 8.58 11.54 8.36
C HIS A 590 9.98 10.94 8.53
N GLY A 591 10.55 10.34 7.48
CA GLY A 591 11.85 9.67 7.54
C GLY A 591 11.81 8.28 8.16
N LEU A 592 12.95 7.81 8.68
CA LEU A 592 13.03 6.57 9.46
C LEU A 592 12.42 6.79 10.84
N CYS A 593 11.44 5.96 11.22
CA CYS A 593 10.64 6.17 12.41
C CYS A 593 10.23 4.88 13.11
N ASP A 594 10.26 4.91 14.44
CA ASP A 594 9.53 3.99 15.29
C ASP A 594 8.04 4.38 15.26
N THR A 595 7.16 3.37 15.16
CA THR A 595 5.71 3.59 15.21
C THR A 595 5.16 3.09 16.55
N PHE A 596 4.53 3.99 17.29
CA PHE A 596 3.89 3.71 18.57
C PHE A 596 2.38 3.83 18.47
N THR A 597 1.66 2.94 19.15
CA THR A 597 0.20 2.95 19.21
C THR A 597 -0.26 2.82 20.66
N ARG A 598 -1.29 3.57 21.02
CA ARG A 598 -2.01 3.48 22.31
C ARG A 598 -3.50 3.62 22.07
N THR A 599 -4.30 2.94 22.89
CA THR A 599 -5.76 2.86 22.75
C THR A 599 -6.44 3.16 24.07
N ALA A 600 -7.52 3.93 24.04
CA ALA A 600 -8.45 4.09 25.14
C ALA A 600 -9.84 3.57 24.74
N SER A 601 -10.54 2.93 25.68
CA SER A 601 -11.99 2.87 25.65
C SER A 601 -12.56 4.22 26.09
N LEU A 602 -13.70 4.62 25.53
CA LEU A 602 -14.46 5.80 25.94
C LEU A 602 -15.68 5.31 26.76
N PRO A 603 -16.10 5.99 27.85
CA PRO A 603 -17.18 5.50 28.71
C PRO A 603 -18.52 5.37 27.98
N LEU A 604 -18.80 6.30 27.06
CA LEU A 604 -19.96 6.30 26.17
C LEU A 604 -19.47 6.27 24.72
N ALA A 605 -20.38 5.93 23.79
CA ALA A 605 -20.15 6.26 22.40
C ALA A 605 -20.15 7.79 22.26
N THR A 606 -19.22 8.33 21.45
CA THR A 606 -19.19 9.77 21.19
C THR A 606 -18.53 10.09 19.85
N ARG A 607 -18.81 11.29 19.34
CA ARG A 607 -18.11 11.97 18.25
C ARG A 607 -17.60 13.36 18.64
N GLU A 608 -17.71 13.71 19.93
CA GLU A 608 -17.40 15.05 20.48
C GLU A 608 -15.87 15.29 20.47
N ALA A 609 -15.44 16.38 19.82
CA ALA A 609 -14.02 16.63 19.55
C ALA A 609 -13.19 16.87 20.82
N THR A 610 -13.77 17.48 21.86
CA THR A 610 -13.09 17.75 23.14
C THR A 610 -12.83 16.47 23.94
N VAL A 611 -13.79 15.53 23.91
CA VAL A 611 -13.65 14.21 24.56
C VAL A 611 -12.59 13.37 23.85
N LEU A 612 -12.58 13.39 22.50
CA LEU A 612 -11.54 12.76 21.71
C LEU A 612 -10.16 13.36 21.98
N GLN A 613 -10.05 14.70 22.08
CA GLN A 613 -8.80 15.39 22.41
C GLN A 613 -8.29 14.98 23.80
N THR A 614 -9.12 15.09 24.84
CA THR A 614 -8.74 14.77 26.22
C THR A 614 -8.24 13.33 26.35
N ALA A 615 -8.89 12.39 25.66
CA ALA A 615 -8.44 11.00 25.59
C ALA A 615 -7.11 10.85 24.84
N CYS A 616 -6.94 11.50 23.68
CA CYS A 616 -5.70 11.44 22.88
C CYS A 616 -4.51 12.08 23.62
N GLU A 617 -4.70 13.20 24.31
CA GLU A 617 -3.65 13.83 25.10
C GLU A 617 -3.12 12.92 26.20
N ARG A 618 -4.01 12.20 26.90
CA ARG A 618 -3.62 11.22 27.92
C ARG A 618 -2.79 10.10 27.31
N LEU A 619 -3.16 9.61 26.12
CA LEU A 619 -2.41 8.59 25.37
C LEU A 619 -1.06 9.12 24.87
N LEU A 620 -0.97 10.41 24.51
CA LEU A 620 0.27 11.08 24.10
C LEU A 620 1.23 11.24 25.28
N ARG A 621 0.74 11.67 26.45
CA ARG A 621 1.51 11.76 27.70
C ARG A 621 2.08 10.39 28.10
N GLN A 622 1.32 9.31 27.94
CA GLN A 622 1.78 7.92 28.15
C GLN A 622 2.85 7.42 27.16
N LEU A 623 3.06 8.11 26.04
CA LEU A 623 4.11 7.78 25.07
C LEU A 623 5.42 8.55 25.29
N ALA A 624 5.40 9.64 26.07
CA ALA A 624 6.57 10.43 26.45
C ALA A 624 7.50 10.82 25.27
N VAL A 625 6.95 11.04 24.07
CA VAL A 625 7.73 11.41 22.88
C VAL A 625 7.98 12.92 22.87
N PRO A 626 9.24 13.39 22.79
CA PRO A 626 9.54 14.82 22.69
C PRO A 626 8.94 15.45 21.42
N PRO A 627 8.44 16.70 21.45
CA PRO A 627 7.88 17.38 20.28
C PRO A 627 8.80 17.39 19.05
N THR A 628 10.09 17.62 19.27
CA THR A 628 11.16 17.64 18.27
C THR A 628 11.38 16.30 17.56
N GLU A 629 10.98 15.19 18.18
CA GLU A 629 11.12 13.84 17.64
C GLU A 629 9.85 13.33 16.94
N LEU A 630 8.74 14.06 17.05
CA LEU A 630 7.51 13.72 16.33
C LEU A 630 7.69 13.89 14.81
N ARG A 631 7.22 12.90 14.07
CA ARG A 631 7.28 12.85 12.60
C ARG A 631 5.98 12.38 11.93
N ALA A 632 5.05 11.82 12.70
CA ALA A 632 3.65 11.66 12.31
C ALA A 632 2.71 11.58 13.52
N LEU A 633 1.47 12.01 13.33
CA LEU A 633 0.36 11.83 14.26
C LEU A 633 -0.86 11.28 13.51
N GLY A 634 -1.56 10.34 14.12
CA GLY A 634 -2.81 9.80 13.59
C GLY A 634 -3.78 9.41 14.69
N ILE A 635 -5.07 9.63 14.42
CA ILE A 635 -6.17 9.35 15.33
C ILE A 635 -7.16 8.45 14.59
N GLN A 636 -7.55 7.34 15.22
CA GLN A 636 -8.56 6.42 14.69
C GLN A 636 -9.58 6.09 15.78
N VAL A 637 -10.85 6.39 15.52
CA VAL A 637 -11.97 5.97 16.36
C VAL A 637 -12.52 4.64 15.83
N GLN A 638 -12.74 3.70 16.75
CA GLN A 638 -13.15 2.32 16.51
C GLN A 638 -14.36 1.96 17.39
N LYS A 639 -14.93 0.77 17.19
CA LYS A 639 -16.19 0.32 17.83
C LYS A 639 -17.30 1.35 17.57
N LEU A 640 -17.58 1.55 16.28
CA LEU A 640 -18.54 2.54 15.82
C LEU A 640 -19.98 2.11 16.15
N VAL A 641 -20.87 3.10 16.29
CA VAL A 641 -22.29 2.96 16.53
C VAL A 641 -23.00 4.02 15.68
N SER A 642 -24.13 3.67 15.04
CA SER A 642 -24.93 4.63 14.28
C SER A 642 -25.50 5.72 15.19
N ASP A 643 -25.57 6.96 14.70
CA ASP A 643 -26.34 8.04 15.33
C ASP A 643 -27.86 7.78 15.22
N THR A 644 -28.31 7.07 14.19
CA THR A 644 -29.70 6.60 14.08
C THR A 644 -29.92 5.49 15.11
N PRO A 645 -30.96 5.57 15.97
CA PRO A 645 -31.39 4.42 16.75
C PRO A 645 -31.68 3.26 15.80
N GLY A 646 -30.91 2.18 15.91
CA GLY A 646 -31.18 0.96 15.16
C GLY A 646 -32.59 0.51 15.49
N PHE A 647 -33.38 0.14 14.47
CA PHE A 647 -34.68 -0.49 14.68
C PHE A 647 -34.43 -1.76 15.50
N VAL A 648 -34.70 -1.71 16.81
CA VAL A 648 -34.44 -2.83 17.69
C VAL A 648 -35.38 -3.93 17.23
N ARG A 649 -34.81 -4.93 16.55
CA ARG A 649 -35.45 -6.23 16.47
C ARG A 649 -35.62 -6.66 17.91
N MET A 650 -36.86 -6.61 18.39
CA MET A 650 -37.31 -7.29 19.59
C MET A 650 -37.07 -8.78 19.33
N VAL A 651 -35.84 -9.23 19.58
CA VAL A 651 -35.61 -10.58 20.05
C VAL A 651 -36.29 -10.58 21.41
N GLU A 652 -37.46 -11.20 21.48
CA GLU A 652 -38.12 -11.42 22.76
C GLU A 652 -37.13 -12.16 23.66
N GLU A 653 -36.69 -11.53 24.75
CA GLU A 653 -35.94 -12.25 25.76
C GLU A 653 -36.86 -13.36 26.29
N PRO A 654 -36.44 -14.63 26.30
CA PRO A 654 -37.26 -15.71 26.82
C PRO A 654 -37.53 -15.43 28.29
N THR A 655 -38.78 -15.05 28.59
CA THR A 655 -39.18 -14.73 29.96
C THR A 655 -38.97 -15.96 30.85
N LEU A 656 -38.61 -15.72 32.12
CA LEU A 656 -38.24 -16.77 33.09
C LEU A 656 -39.27 -17.90 33.24
N HIS A 657 -40.50 -17.70 32.78
CA HIS A 657 -41.54 -18.73 32.65
C HIS A 657 -41.17 -19.89 31.72
N THR A 658 -40.34 -19.68 30.69
CA THR A 658 -39.98 -20.75 29.73
C THR A 658 -38.99 -21.79 30.27
N PHE A 659 -38.40 -21.58 31.45
CA PHE A 659 -37.48 -22.54 32.07
C PHE A 659 -38.15 -23.64 32.91
N PHE A 660 -39.47 -23.57 33.14
CA PHE A 660 -40.20 -24.50 34.03
C PHE A 660 -41.33 -25.29 33.34
N SER A 661 -41.21 -25.52 32.03
CA SER A 661 -42.15 -26.35 31.26
C SER A 661 -41.43 -27.55 30.61
N GLY A 662 -41.16 -28.57 31.43
CA GLY A 662 -40.73 -29.88 30.94
C GLY A 662 -41.87 -30.62 30.20
N PRO A 663 -41.55 -31.60 29.34
CA PRO A 663 -42.54 -32.29 28.52
C PRO A 663 -43.46 -33.18 29.36
N GLN A 664 -44.75 -33.21 29.00
CA GLN A 664 -45.68 -34.27 29.39
C GLN A 664 -46.05 -35.06 28.13
N TRP A 665 -45.54 -36.30 28.07
CA TRP A 665 -45.87 -37.38 27.13
C TRP A 665 -45.54 -37.13 25.65
#